data_AF-A0A939YME2-F1
#
_entry.id   AF-A0A939YME2-F1
#
_cell.length_a   1.000
_cell.length_b   1.000
_cell.length_c   1.000
_cell.angle_alpha   90.00
_cell.angle_beta   90.00
_cell.angle_gamma   90.00
#
_symmetry.space_group_name_H-M   'P 1'
#
loop_
_entity.id
_entity.type
_entity.pdbx_description
1 polymer ?
#
loop_
_entity_poly.entity_id
_entity_poly.type
_entity_poly.pdbx_seq_one_letter_code
_entity_poly.pdbx_strand_id
1 'polypeptide(L)'
;MKKITKALAAFVSAAALSVSGTASVIPAVMTNNAVTAQAVDTNNDDWLHCEGSRIYDMNGNEVWLTGANWFGFNCSENCPHYLWSADADDCLTEIADRGINIIRFPIATELIVSWMKGSPNPVSSFSCNSDPSFTINPDFCGPDGKTPVDSMQVFDIMMKKCKEHGIKAFIDIHSPHTDNSGHNYNLWYGKAGVTTDVWIDSLVWLAEKYKDDDTLLAYDLKNEPHGKGQEGDAAAKWDGSTDENNWAYAATKCAEAILDVNPHALILVEGVEQSLSGAQAGDYWGIADRRDNSPYIGAWWGGNFRGARENPIVPKQGTSQIVYSPHDYGPSVYEQTWFHLDKSATGEAFNTQSLLDEYWYDTWAYINAEEIGPELIGEWGGHMNNAANLKWMTLLRDYMIEHHINHTFWCLNTNSGDTGGLWDGLGFMQGSGTTITWNESKYELFEKALWQTASSGKYIGLDHQVALGKNGISLNDFYANYANSEGSNLDGGKKANGTPVNSDTPAPTEAPKTTQATTVAPVETTTTAVATEPTQAPTTEAPKPTEAPTTVSTSTQAPTEATTAGSTDSNNAATLYGDANLDQKVNVADAVAVLQFIANSTKYKLEGAGLANADCDGEVGITGGDAIAIQKADAGLVKLPLTK
;
A
#
# COMPACT_ATOMS: atom_id res chain seq x y z
N MET A 1 -53.37 -57.76 35.94
CA MET A 1 -53.36 -58.77 34.85
C MET A 1 -52.04 -58.65 34.10
N LYS A 2 -51.28 -59.75 34.05
CA LYS A 2 -50.14 -60.09 33.16
C LYS A 2 -48.94 -59.11 33.12
N LYS A 3 -47.66 -59.49 33.24
CA LYS A 3 -46.89 -60.68 33.68
C LYS A 3 -45.40 -60.27 33.42
N ILE A 4 -44.49 -60.52 34.38
CA ILE A 4 -43.17 -61.23 34.22
C ILE A 4 -42.13 -60.60 33.24
N THR A 5 -40.82 -60.38 33.47
CA THR A 5 -39.83 -60.68 34.54
C THR A 5 -38.49 -59.96 34.27
N LYS A 6 -37.82 -59.55 35.36
CA LYS A 6 -36.37 -59.59 35.72
C LYS A 6 -35.26 -59.77 34.66
N ALA A 7 -34.22 -58.92 34.78
CA ALA A 7 -32.79 -59.26 35.01
C ALA A 7 -31.96 -57.94 35.07
N LEU A 8 -30.94 -57.68 35.88
CA LEU A 8 -30.28 -58.34 37.02
C LEU A 8 -29.38 -57.27 37.71
N ALA A 9 -29.38 -57.26 39.05
CA ALA A 9 -28.33 -56.93 40.04
C ALA A 9 -27.16 -55.98 39.67
N ALA A 10 -26.83 -54.90 40.41
CA ALA A 10 -26.43 -54.71 41.84
C ALA A 10 -24.97 -54.18 41.83
N PHE A 11 -24.61 -53.09 42.52
CA PHE A 11 -24.26 -52.99 43.95
C PHE A 11 -24.31 -51.48 44.34
N VAL A 12 -25.15 -51.01 45.28
CA VAL A 12 -24.97 -50.97 46.77
C VAL A 12 -23.75 -50.12 47.17
N SER A 13 -23.90 -48.84 47.51
CA SER A 13 -24.34 -48.23 48.79
C SER A 13 -23.20 -48.01 49.79
N ALA A 14 -23.12 -46.79 50.35
CA ALA A 14 -23.10 -46.49 51.80
C ALA A 14 -22.95 -44.97 51.97
N ALA A 15 -24.01 -44.27 52.37
CA ALA A 15 -24.34 -43.91 53.77
C ALA A 15 -23.43 -42.77 54.28
N ALA A 16 -23.87 -41.51 54.25
CA ALA A 16 -24.86 -40.86 55.11
C ALA A 16 -24.41 -40.70 56.58
N LEU A 17 -24.55 -39.45 57.07
CA LEU A 17 -24.56 -38.93 58.46
C LEU A 17 -23.48 -37.84 58.65
N SER A 18 -23.69 -36.68 59.26
CA SER A 18 -24.86 -35.87 59.66
C SER A 18 -24.30 -34.72 60.51
N VAL A 19 -24.91 -33.52 60.39
CA VAL A 19 -25.14 -32.53 61.48
C VAL A 19 -24.04 -31.49 61.81
N SER A 20 -24.32 -30.28 61.31
CA SER A 20 -24.30 -28.93 61.93
C SER A 20 -23.03 -28.33 62.54
N GLY A 21 -22.69 -27.13 62.06
CA GLY A 21 -21.82 -26.19 62.79
C GLY A 21 -21.50 -24.89 62.03
N THR A 22 -22.40 -23.90 62.10
CA THR A 22 -22.16 -22.44 62.15
C THR A 22 -21.44 -21.66 61.04
N ALA A 23 -22.14 -20.58 60.62
CA ALA A 23 -21.66 -19.23 60.28
C ALA A 23 -21.06 -18.95 58.89
N SER A 24 -21.90 -18.32 58.05
CA SER A 24 -21.65 -17.05 57.35
C SER A 24 -20.39 -16.88 56.51
N VAL A 25 -20.50 -17.13 55.21
CA VAL A 25 -20.04 -16.19 54.17
C VAL A 25 -20.86 -16.45 52.91
N ILE A 26 -21.63 -15.45 52.48
CA ILE A 26 -22.18 -15.40 51.13
C ILE A 26 -21.00 -15.09 50.21
N PRO A 27 -20.60 -15.95 49.26
CA PRO A 27 -19.70 -15.52 48.21
C PRO A 27 -20.50 -14.55 47.34
N ALA A 28 -20.01 -13.31 47.25
CA ALA A 28 -20.46 -12.37 46.23
C ALA A 28 -20.39 -13.09 44.87
N VAL A 29 -21.51 -13.10 44.16
CA VAL A 29 -21.54 -13.49 42.75
C VAL A 29 -20.71 -12.46 42.00
N MET A 30 -19.42 -12.76 41.83
CA MET A 30 -18.62 -12.17 40.78
C MET A 30 -19.20 -12.72 39.47
N THR A 31 -20.00 -11.92 38.78
CA THR A 31 -20.30 -12.15 37.38
C THR A 31 -18.98 -11.98 36.62
N ASN A 32 -18.25 -13.08 36.46
CA ASN A 32 -17.25 -13.17 35.41
C ASN A 32 -18.02 -13.08 34.09
N ASN A 33 -18.11 -11.88 33.54
CA ASN A 33 -18.26 -11.73 32.10
C ASN A 33 -16.94 -12.21 31.48
N ALA A 34 -16.77 -13.52 31.43
CA ALA A 34 -15.89 -14.12 30.46
C ALA A 34 -16.51 -13.77 29.11
N VAL A 35 -15.91 -12.82 28.41
CA VAL A 35 -16.06 -12.69 26.97
C VAL A 35 -15.72 -14.07 26.43
N THR A 36 -16.75 -14.81 26.06
CA THR A 36 -16.57 -16.08 25.38
C THR A 36 -16.03 -15.69 24.02
N ALA A 37 -14.77 -16.03 23.74
CA ALA A 37 -14.24 -15.99 22.39
C ALA A 37 -15.27 -16.71 21.52
N GLN A 38 -16.00 -15.96 20.70
CA GLN A 38 -16.85 -16.54 19.67
C GLN A 38 -15.92 -17.43 18.83
N ALA A 39 -16.39 -18.62 18.47
CA ALA A 39 -15.64 -19.46 17.57
C ALA A 39 -15.30 -18.63 16.34
N VAL A 40 -14.00 -18.54 16.00
CA VAL A 40 -13.52 -17.92 14.76
C VAL A 40 -14.39 -18.46 13.63
N ASP A 41 -14.89 -17.59 12.76
CA ASP A 41 -15.67 -18.03 11.62
C ASP A 41 -14.88 -19.07 10.83
N THR A 42 -15.51 -20.21 10.52
CA THR A 42 -14.84 -21.31 9.80
C THR A 42 -15.52 -21.61 8.47
N ASN A 43 -16.57 -20.86 8.11
CA ASN A 43 -17.35 -21.15 6.92
C ASN A 43 -16.66 -20.64 5.65
N ASN A 44 -15.73 -19.70 5.79
CA ASN A 44 -15.01 -19.04 4.71
C ASN A 44 -15.96 -18.45 3.65
N ASP A 45 -17.01 -17.77 4.12
CA ASP A 45 -18.10 -17.23 3.31
C ASP A 45 -17.98 -15.72 3.00
N ASP A 46 -16.88 -15.08 3.38
CA ASP A 46 -16.67 -13.63 3.22
C ASP A 46 -16.08 -13.23 1.85
N TRP A 47 -16.12 -14.13 0.86
CA TRP A 47 -15.61 -13.86 -0.48
C TRP A 47 -16.42 -12.77 -1.19
N LEU A 48 -15.70 -11.97 -1.99
CA LEU A 48 -16.23 -10.77 -2.62
C LEU A 48 -16.27 -10.90 -4.15
N HIS A 49 -17.09 -10.09 -4.78
CA HIS A 49 -17.14 -9.93 -6.23
C HIS A 49 -17.51 -8.51 -6.64
N CYS A 50 -17.15 -8.16 -7.86
CA CYS A 50 -17.31 -6.83 -8.45
C CYS A 50 -18.50 -6.81 -9.43
N GLU A 51 -19.30 -5.75 -9.35
CA GLU A 51 -20.32 -5.41 -10.34
C GLU A 51 -20.34 -3.89 -10.53
N GLY A 52 -20.11 -3.43 -11.76
CA GLY A 52 -19.90 -2.00 -12.05
C GLY A 52 -18.71 -1.45 -11.26
N SER A 53 -18.89 -0.29 -10.64
CA SER A 53 -17.93 0.39 -9.77
C SER A 53 -17.95 -0.08 -8.30
N ARG A 54 -18.66 -1.18 -7.98
CA ARG A 54 -18.96 -1.61 -6.61
C ARG A 54 -18.50 -3.04 -6.32
N ILE A 55 -18.38 -3.35 -5.03
CA ILE A 55 -17.97 -4.67 -4.51
C ILE A 55 -19.07 -5.20 -3.58
N TYR A 56 -19.34 -6.50 -3.69
CA TYR A 56 -20.42 -7.19 -2.99
C TYR A 56 -19.95 -8.52 -2.36
N ASP A 57 -20.54 -8.87 -1.22
CA ASP A 57 -20.42 -10.21 -0.62
C ASP A 57 -21.22 -11.25 -1.43
N MET A 58 -21.14 -12.53 -1.04
CA MET A 58 -21.90 -13.60 -1.69
C MET A 58 -23.43 -13.51 -1.53
N ASN A 59 -23.94 -12.66 -0.63
CA ASN A 59 -25.37 -12.44 -0.38
C ASN A 59 -25.92 -11.25 -1.19
N GLY A 60 -25.06 -10.53 -1.92
CA GLY A 60 -25.43 -9.32 -2.66
C GLY A 60 -25.44 -8.06 -1.79
N ASN A 61 -24.84 -8.11 -0.60
CA ASN A 61 -24.64 -6.96 0.25
C ASN A 61 -23.41 -6.18 -0.23
N GLU A 62 -23.53 -4.86 -0.35
CA GLU A 62 -22.41 -3.99 -0.71
C GLU A 62 -21.37 -3.94 0.41
N VAL A 63 -20.09 -3.87 0.04
CA VAL A 63 -18.99 -3.73 1.00
C VAL A 63 -18.11 -2.53 0.63
N TRP A 64 -17.45 -1.96 1.64
CA TRP A 64 -16.48 -0.90 1.44
C TRP A 64 -15.19 -1.20 2.22
N LEU A 65 -14.12 -1.39 1.45
CA LEU A 65 -12.80 -1.73 1.95
C LEU A 65 -12.10 -0.42 2.35
N THR A 66 -11.98 -0.20 3.65
CA THR A 66 -11.40 1.03 4.24
C THR A 66 -10.28 0.65 5.18
N GLY A 67 -9.06 0.68 4.67
CA GLY A 67 -7.92 0.03 5.28
C GLY A 67 -6.68 0.90 5.45
N ALA A 68 -5.58 0.26 5.82
CA ALA A 68 -4.26 0.88 5.90
C ALA A 68 -3.14 -0.10 5.55
N ASN A 69 -1.99 0.45 5.16
CA ASN A 69 -0.80 -0.33 4.80
C ASN A 69 0.04 -0.65 6.04
N TRP A 70 0.46 -1.92 6.20
CA TRP A 70 1.47 -2.34 7.20
C TRP A 70 2.66 -2.99 6.50
N PHE A 71 3.64 -2.17 6.11
CA PHE A 71 4.80 -2.66 5.37
C PHE A 71 5.83 -3.37 6.25
N GLY A 72 6.65 -4.22 5.62
CA GLY A 72 7.79 -4.88 6.23
C GLY A 72 8.10 -6.27 5.66
N PHE A 73 7.11 -7.00 5.13
CA PHE A 73 7.38 -8.29 4.45
C PHE A 73 8.16 -8.11 3.14
N ASN A 74 8.06 -6.95 2.50
CA ASN A 74 8.87 -6.54 1.37
C ASN A 74 10.31 -6.13 1.75
N CYS A 75 10.54 -5.81 3.03
CA CYS A 75 11.81 -5.32 3.55
C CYS A 75 12.69 -6.48 4.05
N SER A 76 13.98 -6.21 4.29
CA SER A 76 14.98 -7.19 4.76
C SER A 76 14.59 -7.93 6.05
N GLU A 77 13.66 -7.36 6.81
CA GLU A 77 13.09 -7.87 8.04
C GLU A 77 12.18 -9.09 7.81
N ASN A 78 11.60 -9.27 6.60
CA ASN A 78 10.70 -10.38 6.23
C ASN A 78 9.46 -10.54 7.14
N CYS A 79 9.02 -9.47 7.81
CA CYS A 79 7.84 -9.43 8.67
C CYS A 79 7.31 -7.99 8.77
N PRO A 80 6.06 -7.77 9.23
CA PRO A 80 5.58 -6.42 9.49
C PRO A 80 6.51 -5.70 10.44
N HIS A 81 6.82 -4.44 10.15
CA HIS A 81 7.68 -3.66 11.04
C HIS A 81 7.03 -3.45 12.41
N TYR A 82 7.86 -3.13 13.40
CA TYR A 82 7.51 -2.88 14.81
C TYR A 82 7.18 -4.10 15.66
N LEU A 83 7.14 -5.32 15.12
CA LEU A 83 7.06 -6.53 15.97
C LEU A 83 8.23 -6.66 16.96
N TRP A 84 9.33 -5.93 16.75
CA TRP A 84 10.45 -5.81 17.69
C TRP A 84 10.16 -4.96 18.93
N SER A 85 9.11 -4.14 18.89
CA SER A 85 8.74 -3.18 19.95
C SER A 85 7.27 -3.27 20.35
N ALA A 86 6.50 -4.17 19.74
CA ALA A 86 5.07 -4.32 19.94
C ALA A 86 4.65 -5.78 19.80
N ASP A 87 3.58 -6.14 20.52
CA ASP A 87 2.85 -7.38 20.34
C ASP A 87 1.85 -7.24 19.19
N ALA A 88 1.83 -8.22 18.29
CA ALA A 88 0.96 -8.18 17.12
C ALA A 88 -0.53 -8.15 17.48
N ASP A 89 -0.93 -8.80 18.59
CA ASP A 89 -2.32 -8.87 19.01
C ASP A 89 -2.81 -7.51 19.52
N ASP A 90 -1.98 -6.81 20.28
CA ASP A 90 -2.25 -5.44 20.73
C ASP A 90 -2.34 -4.48 19.53
N CYS A 91 -1.46 -4.63 18.53
CA CYS A 91 -1.51 -3.85 17.29
C CYS A 91 -2.82 -4.08 16.53
N LEU A 92 -3.20 -5.34 16.29
CA LEU A 92 -4.44 -5.67 15.57
C LEU A 92 -5.69 -5.25 16.35
N THR A 93 -5.67 -5.36 17.68
CA THR A 93 -6.73 -4.84 18.54
C THR A 93 -6.92 -3.34 18.34
N GLU A 94 -5.84 -2.54 18.41
CA GLU A 94 -5.91 -1.09 18.23
C GLU A 94 -6.30 -0.68 16.80
N ILE A 95 -5.87 -1.44 15.78
CA ILE A 95 -6.27 -1.26 14.38
C ILE A 95 -7.78 -1.48 14.23
N ALA A 96 -8.30 -2.61 14.73
CA ALA A 96 -9.72 -2.94 14.65
C ALA A 96 -10.59 -1.97 15.47
N ASP A 97 -10.15 -1.61 16.66
CA ASP A 97 -10.82 -0.64 17.54
C ASP A 97 -10.91 0.77 16.93
N ARG A 98 -10.06 1.04 15.93
CA ARG A 98 -10.03 2.26 15.10
C ARG A 98 -10.63 2.06 13.72
N GLY A 99 -11.43 1.02 13.52
CA GLY A 99 -12.30 0.90 12.34
C GLY A 99 -11.62 0.54 11.02
N ILE A 100 -10.34 0.18 11.05
CA ILE A 100 -9.61 -0.28 9.86
C ILE A 100 -10.02 -1.73 9.61
N ASN A 101 -10.79 -1.97 8.54
CA ASN A 101 -11.40 -3.29 8.28
C ASN A 101 -10.55 -4.21 7.38
N ILE A 102 -9.52 -3.65 6.73
CA ILE A 102 -8.61 -4.41 5.87
C ILE A 102 -7.17 -3.88 5.98
N ILE A 103 -6.18 -4.77 5.90
CA ILE A 103 -4.76 -4.42 5.87
C ILE A 103 -4.13 -4.82 4.52
N ARG A 104 -3.47 -3.86 3.86
CA ARG A 104 -2.55 -4.12 2.72
C ARG A 104 -1.19 -4.50 3.29
N PHE A 105 -0.70 -5.69 2.96
CA PHE A 105 0.63 -6.17 3.35
C PHE A 105 1.59 -6.18 2.14
N PRO A 106 2.45 -5.15 2.02
CA PRO A 106 3.58 -5.15 1.10
C PRO A 106 4.52 -6.34 1.33
N ILE A 107 4.70 -7.18 0.32
CA ILE A 107 5.53 -8.40 0.33
C ILE A 107 6.41 -8.48 -0.93
N ALA A 108 7.61 -9.06 -0.82
CA ALA A 108 8.48 -9.28 -1.98
C ALA A 108 8.23 -10.65 -2.63
N THR A 109 8.33 -10.72 -3.97
CA THR A 109 8.24 -11.99 -4.72
C THR A 109 9.27 -13.00 -4.24
N GLU A 110 10.52 -12.58 -4.02
CA GLU A 110 11.59 -13.44 -3.51
C GLU A 110 11.21 -14.11 -2.17
N LEU A 111 10.50 -13.39 -1.29
CA LEU A 111 10.06 -13.95 -0.01
C LEU A 111 9.05 -15.08 -0.21
N ILE A 112 8.03 -14.87 -1.05
CA ILE A 112 7.05 -15.91 -1.40
C ILE A 112 7.73 -17.10 -2.08
N VAL A 113 8.73 -16.84 -2.94
CA VAL A 113 9.53 -17.90 -3.57
C VAL A 113 10.28 -18.74 -2.54
N SER A 114 10.78 -18.15 -1.44
CA SER A 114 11.40 -18.91 -0.34
C SER A 114 10.40 -19.87 0.31
N TRP A 115 9.15 -19.43 0.47
CA TRP A 115 8.05 -20.22 1.03
C TRP A 115 7.66 -21.37 0.11
N MET A 116 7.47 -21.06 -1.19
CA MET A 116 7.15 -22.02 -2.24
C MET A 116 8.20 -23.13 -2.36
N LYS A 117 9.48 -22.81 -2.12
CA LYS A 117 10.58 -23.79 -2.12
C LYS A 117 10.67 -24.63 -0.85
N GLY A 118 9.82 -24.37 0.15
CA GLY A 118 9.88 -25.03 1.46
C GLY A 118 11.14 -24.67 2.25
N SER A 119 11.73 -23.50 1.99
CA SER A 119 12.87 -22.98 2.75
C SER A 119 12.64 -21.51 3.10
N PRO A 120 11.60 -21.21 3.90
CA PRO A 120 11.23 -19.84 4.23
C PRO A 120 12.39 -19.07 4.87
N ASN A 121 12.50 -17.78 4.55
CA ASN A 121 13.51 -16.92 5.16
C ASN A 121 13.32 -16.83 6.68
N PRO A 122 14.39 -16.85 7.48
CA PRO A 122 14.29 -16.62 8.92
C PRO A 122 13.91 -15.17 9.21
N VAL A 123 13.24 -14.94 10.34
CA VAL A 123 12.98 -13.60 10.87
C VAL A 123 13.81 -13.37 12.12
N SER A 124 14.64 -12.32 12.11
CA SER A 124 15.50 -11.95 13.25
C SER A 124 15.30 -10.51 13.70
N SER A 125 14.39 -9.79 13.07
CA SER A 125 14.10 -8.39 13.37
C SER A 125 13.41 -8.22 14.72
N PHE A 126 12.65 -9.22 15.18
CA PHE A 126 11.97 -9.21 16.49
C PHE A 126 12.38 -10.38 17.40
N SER A 127 12.09 -10.22 18.69
CA SER A 127 12.18 -11.29 19.69
C SER A 127 10.77 -11.71 20.11
N CYS A 128 10.58 -13.00 20.32
CA CYS A 128 9.36 -13.55 20.90
C CYS A 128 9.70 -14.12 22.29
N ASN A 129 8.72 -14.19 23.19
CA ASN A 129 8.89 -14.87 24.47
C ASN A 129 7.54 -15.39 24.98
N SER A 130 7.47 -16.67 25.31
CA SER A 130 6.27 -17.32 25.88
C SER A 130 6.35 -17.52 27.40
N ASP A 131 7.39 -17.06 28.08
CA ASP A 131 7.50 -17.12 29.53
C ASP A 131 6.44 -16.19 30.16
N PRO A 132 5.57 -16.68 31.07
CA PRO A 132 4.55 -15.85 31.72
C PRO A 132 5.11 -14.66 32.50
N SER A 133 6.40 -14.70 32.88
CA SER A 133 7.06 -13.55 33.48
C SER A 133 7.22 -12.43 32.47
N PHE A 134 7.64 -12.69 31.23
CA PHE A 134 7.81 -11.70 30.16
C PHE A 134 7.28 -12.27 28.85
N THR A 135 6.00 -12.04 28.55
CA THR A 135 5.34 -12.57 27.36
C THR A 135 5.20 -11.49 26.29
N ILE A 136 5.75 -11.71 25.09
CA ILE A 136 5.57 -10.85 23.91
C ILE A 136 5.62 -11.72 22.67
N ASN A 137 4.69 -11.51 21.74
CA ASN A 137 4.60 -12.26 20.50
C ASN A 137 4.67 -13.79 20.70
N PRO A 138 3.99 -14.38 21.71
CA PRO A 138 4.19 -15.77 22.10
C PRO A 138 3.81 -16.76 21.00
N ASP A 139 2.82 -16.43 20.16
CA ASP A 139 2.38 -17.26 19.04
C ASP A 139 3.46 -17.40 17.95
N PHE A 140 4.38 -16.44 17.89
CA PHE A 140 5.49 -16.44 16.94
C PHE A 140 6.72 -17.18 17.48
N CYS A 141 6.64 -17.80 18.66
CA CYS A 141 7.73 -18.62 19.17
C CYS A 141 7.66 -20.05 18.68
N GLY A 142 8.82 -20.57 18.28
CA GLY A 142 9.04 -21.99 18.12
C GLY A 142 8.91 -22.76 19.45
N PRO A 143 9.11 -24.09 19.43
CA PRO A 143 8.87 -24.95 20.59
C PRO A 143 9.71 -24.64 21.84
N ASP A 144 10.78 -23.85 21.72
CA ASP A 144 11.61 -23.42 22.84
C ASP A 144 11.08 -22.17 23.57
N GLY A 145 10.00 -21.57 23.07
CA GLY A 145 9.31 -20.44 23.67
C GLY A 145 10.02 -19.09 23.52
N LYS A 146 11.04 -19.00 22.66
CA LYS A 146 11.87 -17.77 22.53
C LYS A 146 12.53 -17.55 21.18
N THR A 147 12.61 -18.58 20.33
CA THR A 147 13.15 -18.45 18.97
C THR A 147 11.99 -18.12 18.03
N PRO A 148 12.02 -17.00 17.29
CA PRO A 148 11.01 -16.69 16.30
C PRO A 148 10.85 -17.81 15.26
N VAL A 149 9.62 -18.05 14.83
CA VAL A 149 9.30 -18.89 13.68
C VAL A 149 9.75 -18.22 12.37
N ASP A 150 9.78 -18.98 11.28
CA ASP A 150 10.17 -18.43 9.97
C ASP A 150 9.12 -17.48 9.38
N SER A 151 9.50 -16.74 8.33
CA SER A 151 8.65 -15.70 7.71
C SER A 151 7.31 -16.21 7.18
N MET A 152 7.22 -17.46 6.70
CA MET A 152 5.96 -18.03 6.24
C MET A 152 5.04 -18.29 7.44
N GLN A 153 5.59 -18.84 8.51
CA GLN A 153 4.84 -19.06 9.75
C GLN A 153 4.40 -17.73 10.38
N VAL A 154 5.24 -16.69 10.32
CA VAL A 154 4.85 -15.33 10.75
C VAL A 154 3.63 -14.85 9.94
N PHE A 155 3.65 -14.97 8.62
CA PHE A 155 2.51 -14.57 7.77
C PHE A 155 1.25 -15.40 8.07
N ASP A 156 1.37 -16.73 8.21
CA ASP A 156 0.27 -17.62 8.62
C ASP A 156 -0.37 -17.19 9.96
N ILE A 157 0.45 -16.83 10.95
CA ILE A 157 -0.03 -16.35 12.25
C ILE A 157 -0.71 -15.00 12.12
N MET A 158 -0.17 -14.09 11.30
CA MET A 158 -0.79 -12.78 11.04
C MET A 158 -2.18 -12.93 10.42
N MET A 159 -2.37 -13.82 9.44
CA MET A 159 -3.69 -14.10 8.86
C MET A 159 -4.66 -14.63 9.92
N LYS A 160 -4.25 -15.62 10.71
CA LYS A 160 -5.07 -16.13 11.81
C LYS A 160 -5.49 -15.03 12.79
N LYS A 161 -4.57 -14.14 13.17
CA LYS A 161 -4.88 -13.04 14.07
C LYS A 161 -5.80 -12.00 13.42
N CYS A 162 -5.59 -11.64 12.16
CA CYS A 162 -6.51 -10.75 11.44
C CYS A 162 -7.95 -11.31 11.50
N LYS A 163 -8.11 -12.62 11.25
CA LYS A 163 -9.39 -13.32 11.36
C LYS A 163 -10.02 -13.23 12.75
N GLU A 164 -9.21 -13.42 13.81
CA GLU A 164 -9.66 -13.30 15.20
C GLU A 164 -10.16 -11.90 15.56
N HIS A 165 -9.64 -10.86 14.89
CA HIS A 165 -10.00 -9.45 15.12
C HIS A 165 -11.04 -8.90 14.11
N GLY A 166 -11.58 -9.74 13.23
CA GLY A 166 -12.54 -9.32 12.19
C GLY A 166 -11.92 -8.43 11.10
N ILE A 167 -10.59 -8.47 10.96
CA ILE A 167 -9.82 -7.73 9.96
C ILE A 167 -9.56 -8.66 8.77
N LYS A 168 -9.79 -8.16 7.56
CA LYS A 168 -9.37 -8.83 6.33
C LYS A 168 -7.99 -8.36 5.88
N ALA A 169 -7.40 -9.05 4.93
CA ALA A 169 -6.09 -8.72 4.40
C ALA A 169 -6.03 -8.90 2.88
N PHE A 170 -5.10 -8.20 2.26
CA PHE A 170 -4.59 -8.52 0.94
C PHE A 170 -3.09 -8.32 0.90
N ILE A 171 -2.42 -9.04 0.02
CA ILE A 171 -1.00 -8.84 -0.22
C ILE A 171 -0.79 -7.90 -1.41
N ASP A 172 0.35 -7.22 -1.38
CA ASP A 172 0.88 -6.44 -2.50
C ASP A 172 2.28 -6.93 -2.83
N ILE A 173 2.52 -7.30 -4.09
CA ILE A 173 3.89 -7.55 -4.57
C ILE A 173 4.64 -6.22 -4.69
N HIS A 174 5.21 -5.79 -3.58
CA HIS A 174 5.84 -4.48 -3.46
C HIS A 174 7.14 -4.39 -4.25
N SER A 175 7.81 -5.53 -4.44
CA SER A 175 9.06 -5.62 -5.18
C SER A 175 9.42 -7.07 -5.55
N PRO A 176 10.21 -7.30 -6.62
CA PRO A 176 10.76 -8.63 -6.91
C PRO A 176 11.75 -9.12 -5.85
N HIS A 177 12.46 -8.24 -5.15
CA HIS A 177 13.55 -8.54 -4.21
C HIS A 177 13.21 -8.03 -2.82
N THR A 178 13.54 -8.81 -1.78
CA THR A 178 13.37 -8.39 -0.38
C THR A 178 14.38 -7.28 -0.05
N ASP A 179 13.93 -6.04 -0.12
CA ASP A 179 14.78 -4.84 -0.11
C ASP A 179 14.00 -3.64 0.39
N ASN A 180 14.53 -2.93 1.39
CA ASN A 180 13.88 -1.76 1.97
C ASN A 180 13.72 -0.61 0.95
N SER A 181 14.49 -0.63 -0.15
CA SER A 181 14.35 0.30 -1.28
C SER A 181 13.74 -0.34 -2.53
N GLY A 182 13.15 -1.54 -2.39
CA GLY A 182 12.63 -2.34 -3.49
C GLY A 182 11.48 -1.70 -4.27
N HIS A 183 10.75 -0.77 -3.65
CA HIS A 183 9.71 0.02 -4.30
C HIS A 183 10.23 0.81 -5.52
N ASN A 184 11.54 1.10 -5.61
CA ASN A 184 12.17 1.77 -6.77
C ASN A 184 12.37 0.85 -7.98
N TYR A 185 11.90 -0.39 -7.94
CA TYR A 185 12.01 -1.30 -9.07
C TYR A 185 10.79 -1.12 -10.01
N ASN A 186 11.06 -0.53 -11.17
CA ASN A 186 10.09 -0.28 -12.25
C ASN A 186 9.20 -1.48 -12.58
N LEU A 187 9.77 -2.69 -12.56
CA LEU A 187 9.21 -3.91 -13.13
C LEU A 187 9.13 -5.04 -12.08
N TRP A 188 8.20 -5.98 -12.28
CA TRP A 188 7.98 -7.15 -11.41
C TRP A 188 9.04 -8.25 -11.57
N TYR A 189 10.04 -8.04 -12.44
CA TYR A 189 11.10 -9.00 -12.76
C TYR A 189 12.49 -8.33 -12.81
N GLY A 190 13.53 -9.14 -12.96
CA GLY A 190 14.90 -8.68 -13.24
C GLY A 190 15.75 -8.42 -11.99
N LYS A 191 15.21 -8.61 -10.78
CA LYS A 191 15.96 -8.58 -9.50
C LYS A 191 15.80 -9.90 -8.78
N ALA A 192 16.77 -10.25 -7.92
CA ALA A 192 16.76 -11.49 -7.12
C ALA A 192 16.57 -12.80 -7.92
N GLY A 193 16.83 -12.81 -9.23
CA GLY A 193 16.54 -13.95 -10.10
C GLY A 193 15.05 -14.17 -10.38
N VAL A 194 14.18 -13.21 -10.05
CA VAL A 194 12.76 -13.21 -10.38
C VAL A 194 12.57 -12.90 -11.87
N THR A 195 11.89 -13.81 -12.55
CA THR A 195 11.34 -13.63 -13.91
C THR A 195 9.83 -13.42 -13.83
N THR A 196 9.19 -13.01 -14.92
CA THR A 196 7.71 -12.92 -14.98
C THR A 196 7.04 -14.25 -14.62
N ASP A 197 7.56 -15.38 -15.13
CA ASP A 197 7.01 -16.70 -14.79
C ASP A 197 7.17 -17.02 -13.29
N VAL A 198 8.33 -16.70 -12.68
CA VAL A 198 8.55 -16.91 -11.23
C VAL A 198 7.60 -16.05 -10.40
N TRP A 199 7.36 -14.80 -10.82
CA TRP A 199 6.40 -13.91 -10.18
C TRP A 199 4.97 -14.48 -10.24
N ILE A 200 4.50 -14.88 -11.43
CA ILE A 200 3.18 -15.51 -11.60
C ILE A 200 3.08 -16.80 -10.77
N ASP A 201 4.06 -17.72 -10.90
CA ASP A 201 4.05 -19.00 -10.19
C ASP A 201 4.00 -18.82 -8.67
N SER A 202 4.71 -17.81 -8.14
CA SER A 202 4.73 -17.52 -6.70
C SER A 202 3.37 -17.02 -6.19
N LEU A 203 2.69 -16.16 -6.95
CA LEU A 203 1.36 -15.67 -6.64
C LEU A 203 0.31 -16.78 -6.74
N VAL A 204 0.38 -17.62 -7.79
CA VAL A 204 -0.49 -18.78 -7.96
C VAL A 204 -0.31 -19.77 -6.80
N TRP A 205 0.93 -20.02 -6.37
CA TRP A 205 1.20 -20.88 -5.22
C TRP A 205 0.60 -20.33 -3.93
N LEU A 206 0.71 -19.02 -3.70
CA LEU A 206 0.12 -18.37 -2.53
C LEU A 206 -1.41 -18.39 -2.57
N ALA A 207 -2.00 -18.14 -3.75
CA ALA A 207 -3.43 -18.22 -3.99
C ALA A 207 -4.00 -19.62 -3.73
N GLU A 208 -3.33 -20.66 -4.20
CA GLU A 208 -3.71 -22.05 -3.91
C GLU A 208 -3.60 -22.40 -2.42
N LYS A 209 -2.59 -21.86 -1.71
CA LYS A 209 -2.41 -22.08 -0.27
C LYS A 209 -3.53 -21.45 0.57
N TYR A 210 -4.05 -20.29 0.18
CA TYR A 210 -5.07 -19.53 0.94
C TYR A 210 -6.48 -19.56 0.33
N LYS A 211 -6.75 -20.36 -0.70
CA LYS A 211 -8.07 -20.40 -1.37
C LYS A 211 -9.25 -20.78 -0.47
N ASP A 212 -8.96 -21.44 0.66
CA ASP A 212 -9.93 -21.83 1.67
C ASP A 212 -9.78 -20.97 2.94
N ASP A 213 -9.23 -19.76 2.85
CA ASP A 213 -9.16 -18.78 3.94
C ASP A 213 -9.49 -17.38 3.40
N ASP A 214 -10.74 -16.99 3.59
CA ASP A 214 -11.30 -15.69 3.22
C ASP A 214 -10.78 -14.51 4.07
N THR A 215 -9.80 -14.74 4.93
CA THR A 215 -9.06 -13.64 5.56
C THR A 215 -8.19 -12.93 4.53
N LEU A 216 -7.60 -13.67 3.58
CA LEU A 216 -6.82 -13.11 2.48
C LEU A 216 -7.72 -12.96 1.24
N LEU A 217 -8.30 -11.78 1.08
CA LEU A 217 -9.32 -11.52 0.07
C LEU A 217 -8.77 -11.25 -1.32
N ALA A 218 -7.54 -10.72 -1.42
CA ALA A 218 -7.05 -10.17 -2.67
C ALA A 218 -5.54 -10.26 -2.88
N TYR A 219 -5.14 -10.08 -4.15
CA TYR A 219 -3.76 -10.04 -4.61
C TYR A 219 -3.54 -8.78 -5.44
N ASP A 220 -2.79 -7.83 -4.89
CA ASP A 220 -2.25 -6.68 -5.60
C ASP A 220 -0.97 -7.09 -6.31
N LEU A 221 -1.05 -7.08 -7.63
CA LEU A 221 -0.17 -7.87 -8.49
C LEU A 221 1.25 -7.32 -8.54
N LYS A 222 1.42 -6.00 -8.43
CA LYS A 222 2.71 -5.32 -8.34
C LYS A 222 2.50 -3.88 -7.89
N ASN A 223 3.17 -3.48 -6.83
CA ASN A 223 3.26 -2.08 -6.42
C ASN A 223 3.88 -1.23 -7.51
N GLU A 224 3.16 -0.19 -7.90
CA GLU A 224 3.61 0.93 -8.70
C GLU A 224 4.44 0.51 -9.93
N PRO A 225 3.88 -0.16 -10.95
CA PRO A 225 4.56 -0.26 -12.24
C PRO A 225 4.98 1.14 -12.72
N HIS A 226 6.27 1.35 -13.00
CA HIS A 226 6.79 2.69 -13.32
C HIS A 226 7.99 2.65 -14.25
N GLY A 227 8.62 3.81 -14.45
CA GLY A 227 9.71 4.05 -15.38
C GLY A 227 9.29 5.08 -16.43
N LYS A 228 10.22 5.94 -16.81
CA LYS A 228 9.95 6.95 -17.85
C LYS A 228 9.97 6.28 -19.22
N GLY A 229 9.09 6.68 -20.11
CA GLY A 229 8.89 5.99 -21.39
C GLY A 229 10.11 5.99 -22.30
N GLN A 230 11.00 6.99 -22.21
CA GLN A 230 12.28 6.96 -22.93
C GLN A 230 13.23 5.83 -22.47
N GLU A 231 12.97 5.19 -21.34
CA GLU A 231 13.71 4.03 -20.82
C GLU A 231 13.36 2.73 -21.56
N GLY A 232 12.32 2.74 -22.41
CA GLY A 232 11.95 1.61 -23.27
C GLY A 232 11.64 0.35 -22.46
N ASP A 233 12.38 -0.73 -22.74
CA ASP A 233 12.18 -2.05 -22.13
C ASP A 233 12.41 -2.07 -20.60
N ALA A 234 13.00 -1.02 -20.02
CA ALA A 234 13.18 -0.88 -18.58
C ALA A 234 12.00 -0.18 -17.87
N ALA A 235 11.07 0.43 -18.59
CA ALA A 235 9.87 1.04 -18.03
C ALA A 235 8.66 0.12 -18.17
N ALA A 236 7.79 0.09 -17.15
CA ALA A 236 6.49 -0.53 -17.28
C ALA A 236 5.65 0.29 -18.28
N LYS A 237 5.02 -0.40 -19.22
CA LYS A 237 4.15 0.23 -20.22
C LYS A 237 2.77 -0.39 -20.24
N TRP A 238 1.80 0.35 -20.79
CA TRP A 238 0.44 -0.10 -21.00
C TRP A 238 0.04 0.16 -22.46
N ASP A 239 -0.01 -0.90 -23.27
CA ASP A 239 -0.43 -0.85 -24.68
C ASP A 239 -0.98 -2.21 -25.14
N GLY A 240 -1.25 -2.36 -26.43
CA GLY A 240 -1.79 -3.61 -27.01
C GLY A 240 -0.74 -4.67 -27.41
N SER A 241 0.53 -4.51 -27.01
CA SER A 241 1.60 -5.47 -27.31
C SER A 241 1.60 -6.67 -26.37
N THR A 242 2.46 -7.65 -26.62
CA THR A 242 2.74 -8.76 -25.70
C THR A 242 4.18 -8.71 -25.18
N ASP A 243 4.76 -7.52 -25.14
CA ASP A 243 6.15 -7.32 -24.70
C ASP A 243 6.28 -7.67 -23.20
N GLU A 244 7.47 -8.10 -22.79
CA GLU A 244 7.72 -8.54 -21.41
C GLU A 244 7.43 -7.44 -20.38
N ASN A 245 7.67 -6.16 -20.71
CA ASN A 245 7.40 -5.01 -19.84
C ASN A 245 5.98 -4.42 -19.99
N ASN A 246 5.11 -5.04 -20.80
CA ASN A 246 3.71 -4.61 -20.91
C ASN A 246 2.92 -5.08 -19.68
N TRP A 247 2.62 -4.14 -18.80
CA TRP A 247 1.92 -4.40 -17.56
C TRP A 247 0.52 -4.95 -17.77
N ALA A 248 -0.26 -4.40 -18.72
CA ALA A 248 -1.63 -4.86 -18.98
C ALA A 248 -1.66 -6.34 -19.37
N TYR A 249 -0.72 -6.74 -20.23
CA TYR A 249 -0.58 -8.13 -20.68
C TYR A 249 -0.12 -9.05 -19.56
N ALA A 250 0.89 -8.66 -18.79
CA ALA A 250 1.40 -9.45 -17.67
C ALA A 250 0.39 -9.59 -16.53
N ALA A 251 -0.29 -8.51 -16.16
CA ALA A 251 -1.35 -8.48 -15.16
C ALA A 251 -2.53 -9.38 -15.57
N THR A 252 -2.97 -9.31 -16.83
CA THR A 252 -4.05 -10.19 -17.33
C THR A 252 -3.64 -11.67 -17.25
N LYS A 253 -2.42 -12.02 -17.66
CA LYS A 253 -1.91 -13.41 -17.54
C LYS A 253 -1.84 -13.88 -16.09
N CYS A 254 -1.37 -13.03 -15.18
CA CYS A 254 -1.28 -13.35 -13.77
C CYS A 254 -2.66 -13.52 -13.14
N ALA A 255 -3.60 -12.62 -13.45
CA ALA A 255 -4.99 -12.69 -13.02
C ALA A 255 -5.63 -14.01 -13.47
N GLU A 256 -5.49 -14.38 -14.75
CA GLU A 256 -6.00 -15.65 -15.27
C GLU A 256 -5.44 -16.86 -14.53
N ALA A 257 -4.15 -16.84 -14.19
CA ALA A 257 -3.49 -17.95 -13.51
C ALA A 257 -3.91 -18.06 -12.03
N ILE A 258 -4.07 -16.94 -11.32
CA ILE A 258 -4.58 -16.92 -9.94
C ILE A 258 -6.04 -17.40 -9.92
N LEU A 259 -6.88 -16.88 -10.82
CA LEU A 259 -8.30 -17.23 -10.86
C LEU A 259 -8.57 -18.67 -11.31
N ASP A 260 -7.61 -19.35 -11.94
CA ASP A 260 -7.68 -20.79 -12.23
C ASP A 260 -7.57 -21.66 -10.95
N VAL A 261 -6.91 -21.16 -9.90
CA VAL A 261 -6.71 -21.89 -8.62
C VAL A 261 -7.57 -21.36 -7.48
N ASN A 262 -7.85 -20.06 -7.46
CA ASN A 262 -8.75 -19.40 -6.52
C ASN A 262 -9.70 -18.46 -7.29
N PRO A 263 -10.91 -18.93 -7.68
CA PRO A 263 -11.86 -18.13 -8.45
C PRO A 263 -12.56 -17.03 -7.63
N HIS A 264 -12.33 -16.98 -6.32
CA HIS A 264 -12.96 -16.04 -5.40
C HIS A 264 -12.06 -14.86 -5.02
N ALA A 265 -10.76 -14.94 -5.30
CA ALA A 265 -9.83 -13.88 -5.00
C ALA A 265 -10.11 -12.63 -5.85
N LEU A 266 -10.09 -11.45 -5.20
CA LEU A 266 -10.00 -10.19 -5.93
C LEU A 266 -8.57 -10.00 -6.45
N ILE A 267 -8.45 -9.43 -7.64
CA ILE A 267 -7.19 -9.13 -8.31
C ILE A 267 -7.10 -7.62 -8.44
N LEU A 268 -6.14 -7.03 -7.74
CA LEU A 268 -5.89 -5.59 -7.77
C LEU A 268 -4.82 -5.32 -8.83
N VAL A 269 -5.13 -4.42 -9.75
CA VAL A 269 -4.24 -4.01 -10.83
C VAL A 269 -3.98 -2.52 -10.72
N GLU A 270 -2.75 -2.15 -10.35
CA GLU A 270 -2.30 -0.76 -10.38
C GLU A 270 -2.05 -0.25 -11.81
N GLY A 271 -1.83 1.06 -11.95
CA GLY A 271 -1.52 1.72 -13.21
C GLY A 271 -0.03 1.68 -13.56
N VAL A 272 0.37 2.42 -14.59
CA VAL A 272 1.79 2.68 -14.90
C VAL A 272 2.18 4.12 -14.53
N GLU A 273 3.44 4.53 -14.71
CA GLU A 273 3.83 5.94 -14.50
C GLU A 273 3.45 6.84 -15.69
N GLN A 274 3.69 6.38 -16.92
CA GLN A 274 3.45 7.16 -18.13
C GLN A 274 2.53 6.45 -19.11
N SER A 275 1.86 7.22 -19.95
CA SER A 275 1.18 6.72 -21.15
C SER A 275 1.65 7.48 -22.37
N LEU A 276 1.45 6.91 -23.56
CA LEU A 276 1.72 7.65 -24.80
C LEU A 276 0.68 8.74 -25.01
N SER A 277 1.12 9.96 -25.29
CA SER A 277 0.24 11.12 -25.47
C SER A 277 -0.44 11.17 -26.84
N GLY A 278 0.05 10.39 -27.81
CA GLY A 278 -0.37 10.52 -29.22
C GLY A 278 0.08 11.85 -29.86
N ALA A 279 1.04 12.54 -29.25
CA ALA A 279 1.52 13.86 -29.69
C ALA A 279 1.98 13.89 -31.15
N GLN A 280 2.52 12.79 -31.68
CA GLN A 280 2.79 12.61 -33.10
C GLN A 280 2.38 11.21 -33.59
N ALA A 281 1.93 11.13 -34.84
CA ALA A 281 1.64 9.86 -35.48
C ALA A 281 2.91 9.00 -35.56
N GLY A 282 2.85 7.79 -35.00
CA GLY A 282 3.97 6.85 -34.95
C GLY A 282 4.85 6.97 -33.71
N ASP A 283 4.46 7.76 -32.70
CA ASP A 283 5.10 7.71 -31.38
C ASP A 283 5.01 6.30 -30.78
N TYR A 284 6.10 5.87 -30.14
CA TYR A 284 6.25 4.54 -29.56
C TYR A 284 7.11 4.61 -28.28
N TRP A 285 6.95 3.63 -27.39
CA TRP A 285 7.73 3.51 -26.16
C TRP A 285 9.23 3.39 -26.44
N GLY A 286 10.07 4.15 -25.73
CA GLY A 286 11.52 4.22 -25.94
C GLY A 286 11.99 5.39 -26.81
N ILE A 287 11.07 6.20 -27.35
CA ILE A 287 11.45 7.45 -28.01
C ILE A 287 11.92 8.49 -26.98
N ALA A 288 12.91 9.30 -27.37
CA ALA A 288 13.39 10.40 -26.52
C ALA A 288 12.27 11.41 -26.24
N ASP A 289 12.23 11.91 -25.00
CA ASP A 289 11.29 12.94 -24.60
C ASP A 289 11.54 14.26 -25.35
N ARG A 290 10.45 14.97 -25.65
CA ARG A 290 10.46 16.22 -26.42
C ARG A 290 9.96 17.35 -25.55
N ARG A 291 10.76 18.42 -25.45
CA ARG A 291 10.49 19.58 -24.59
C ARG A 291 9.11 20.23 -24.78
N ASP A 292 8.72 20.49 -26.03
CA ASP A 292 7.53 21.31 -26.33
C ASP A 292 6.32 20.46 -26.79
N ASN A 293 6.47 19.14 -26.86
CA ASN A 293 5.45 18.21 -27.36
C ASN A 293 5.77 16.77 -26.91
N SER A 294 5.78 16.55 -25.60
CA SER A 294 6.19 15.27 -25.01
C SER A 294 5.36 14.11 -25.59
N PRO A 295 5.99 13.00 -25.98
CA PRO A 295 5.29 11.78 -26.38
C PRO A 295 4.67 11.06 -25.17
N TYR A 296 4.88 11.54 -23.95
CA TYR A 296 4.44 10.90 -22.72
C TYR A 296 3.52 11.81 -21.90
N ILE A 297 2.51 11.22 -21.27
CA ILE A 297 1.69 11.85 -20.23
C ILE A 297 2.04 11.17 -18.91
N GLY A 298 2.61 11.93 -17.96
CA GLY A 298 2.99 11.43 -16.64
C GLY A 298 1.81 11.40 -15.66
N ALA A 299 1.94 10.51 -14.67
CA ALA A 299 1.09 10.41 -13.48
C ALA A 299 1.98 10.02 -12.28
N TRP A 300 1.38 9.81 -11.11
CA TRP A 300 2.01 9.03 -10.05
C TRP A 300 2.37 7.63 -10.53
N TRP A 301 3.42 7.04 -9.94
CA TRP A 301 3.74 5.63 -10.15
C TRP A 301 2.53 4.79 -9.70
N GLY A 302 2.16 3.74 -10.46
CA GLY A 302 0.91 3.00 -10.18
C GLY A 302 -0.39 3.78 -10.45
N GLY A 303 -0.31 5.04 -10.92
CA GLY A 303 -1.48 5.90 -11.03
C GLY A 303 -2.10 5.98 -12.43
N ASN A 304 -1.37 5.67 -13.50
CA ASN A 304 -1.81 5.94 -14.89
C ASN A 304 -2.57 4.77 -15.54
N PHE A 305 -3.88 4.92 -15.72
CA PHE A 305 -4.74 3.95 -16.40
C PHE A 305 -5.26 4.45 -17.75
N ARG A 306 -4.65 5.48 -18.36
CA ARG A 306 -5.07 5.96 -19.69
C ARG A 306 -5.14 4.84 -20.72
N GLY A 307 -4.16 3.94 -20.71
CA GLY A 307 -4.11 2.80 -21.64
C GLY A 307 -5.17 1.72 -21.40
N ALA A 308 -5.85 1.73 -20.24
CA ALA A 308 -6.88 0.75 -19.91
C ALA A 308 -8.19 0.96 -20.69
N ARG A 309 -8.43 2.16 -21.25
CA ARG A 309 -9.57 2.40 -22.15
C ARG A 309 -9.49 1.56 -23.42
N GLU A 310 -8.31 1.50 -24.04
CA GLU A 310 -8.09 0.72 -25.26
C GLU A 310 -7.69 -0.73 -24.97
N ASN A 311 -6.99 -0.97 -23.85
CA ASN A 311 -6.46 -2.28 -23.48
C ASN A 311 -6.88 -2.63 -22.04
N PRO A 312 -8.18 -2.89 -21.81
CA PRO A 312 -8.69 -3.19 -20.46
C PRO A 312 -8.20 -4.55 -19.96
N ILE A 313 -8.14 -4.71 -18.64
CA ILE A 313 -7.85 -6.00 -18.01
C ILE A 313 -9.11 -6.87 -18.10
N VAL A 314 -9.08 -7.88 -18.97
CA VAL A 314 -10.20 -8.80 -19.19
C VAL A 314 -9.68 -10.25 -19.20
N PRO A 315 -9.56 -10.88 -18.03
CA PRO A 315 -9.22 -12.31 -17.93
C PRO A 315 -10.31 -13.18 -18.57
N LYS A 316 -9.94 -14.38 -19.03
CA LYS A 316 -10.90 -15.39 -19.55
C LYS A 316 -12.03 -15.76 -18.58
N GLN A 317 -11.85 -15.58 -17.27
CA GLN A 317 -12.86 -15.84 -16.24
C GLN A 317 -13.92 -14.73 -16.13
N GLY A 318 -13.69 -13.57 -16.76
CA GLY A 318 -14.52 -12.38 -16.62
C GLY A 318 -13.89 -11.34 -15.68
N THR A 319 -14.62 -10.26 -15.45
CA THR A 319 -14.13 -9.08 -14.72
C THR A 319 -14.68 -8.96 -13.29
N SER A 320 -15.51 -9.90 -12.85
CA SER A 320 -16.15 -9.86 -11.51
C SER A 320 -15.17 -10.01 -10.35
N GLN A 321 -13.88 -10.17 -10.60
CA GLN A 321 -12.82 -10.22 -9.59
C GLN A 321 -11.77 -9.13 -9.81
N ILE A 322 -11.93 -8.25 -10.81
CA ILE A 322 -10.93 -7.24 -11.14
C ILE A 322 -11.25 -5.93 -10.43
N VAL A 323 -10.26 -5.41 -9.70
CA VAL A 323 -10.27 -4.11 -9.04
C VAL A 323 -9.12 -3.30 -9.60
N TYR A 324 -9.37 -2.06 -10.04
CA TYR A 324 -8.30 -1.14 -10.43
C TYR A 324 -7.78 -0.44 -9.17
N SER A 325 -6.46 -0.37 -9.00
CA SER A 325 -5.84 0.07 -7.73
C SER A 325 -4.91 1.27 -7.92
N PRO A 326 -5.42 2.50 -8.12
CA PRO A 326 -4.56 3.67 -8.31
C PRO A 326 -3.79 4.03 -7.04
N HIS A 327 -2.58 4.55 -7.22
CA HIS A 327 -1.90 5.34 -6.20
C HIS A 327 -2.03 6.83 -6.50
N ASP A 328 -2.27 7.63 -5.48
CA ASP A 328 -2.29 9.09 -5.60
C ASP A 328 -1.69 9.74 -4.37
N TYR A 329 -0.85 10.75 -4.61
CA TYR A 329 -0.13 11.48 -3.59
C TYR A 329 -0.28 13.00 -3.73
N GLY A 330 0.02 13.69 -2.64
CA GLY A 330 -0.03 15.14 -2.56
C GLY A 330 1.32 15.81 -2.81
N PRO A 331 1.36 17.16 -2.77
CA PRO A 331 2.56 17.94 -3.01
C PRO A 331 3.72 17.66 -2.05
N SER A 332 3.47 17.03 -0.89
CA SER A 332 4.56 16.64 0.02
C SER A 332 5.46 15.52 -0.51
N VAL A 333 4.95 14.70 -1.44
CA VAL A 333 5.74 13.65 -2.09
C VAL A 333 6.44 14.21 -3.33
N TYR A 334 5.71 14.94 -4.18
CA TYR A 334 6.27 15.65 -5.32
C TYR A 334 5.37 16.82 -5.76
N GLU A 335 5.97 17.98 -6.02
CA GLU A 335 5.27 19.19 -6.49
C GLU A 335 4.93 19.08 -7.99
N GLN A 336 3.82 18.41 -8.28
CA GLN A 336 3.30 18.21 -9.63
C GLN A 336 2.67 19.47 -10.22
N THR A 337 2.69 19.60 -11.55
CA THR A 337 2.18 20.79 -12.25
C THR A 337 0.68 21.03 -12.05
N TRP A 338 -0.11 19.98 -11.84
CA TRP A 338 -1.55 20.08 -11.57
C TRP A 338 -1.89 20.67 -10.20
N PHE A 339 -0.91 20.86 -9.31
CA PHE A 339 -1.08 21.63 -8.07
C PHE A 339 -0.87 23.15 -8.25
N HIS A 340 -0.57 23.60 -9.48
CA HIS A 340 -0.18 24.98 -9.78
C HIS A 340 -1.03 25.58 -10.88
N LEU A 341 -2.31 25.80 -10.61
CA LEU A 341 -3.16 26.55 -11.52
C LEU A 341 -2.88 28.05 -11.42
N ASP A 342 -3.16 28.77 -12.51
CA ASP A 342 -3.22 30.21 -12.48
C ASP A 342 -4.32 30.65 -11.49
N LYS A 343 -3.90 31.21 -10.35
CA LYS A 343 -4.75 31.68 -9.25
C LYS A 343 -5.73 32.78 -9.66
N SER A 344 -5.65 33.27 -10.91
CA SER A 344 -6.43 34.38 -11.44
C SER A 344 -7.95 34.13 -11.52
N ALA A 345 -8.40 32.87 -11.57
CA ALA A 345 -9.83 32.53 -11.70
C ALA A 345 -10.56 32.23 -10.38
N THR A 346 -9.91 31.57 -9.41
CA THR A 346 -10.55 31.07 -8.18
C THR A 346 -9.88 31.51 -6.88
N GLY A 347 -8.66 32.08 -6.95
CA GLY A 347 -7.85 32.41 -5.77
C GLY A 347 -7.22 31.20 -5.06
N GLU A 348 -7.47 29.98 -5.53
CA GLU A 348 -6.93 28.73 -4.99
C GLU A 348 -5.91 28.10 -5.95
N ALA A 349 -4.91 27.37 -5.42
CA ALA A 349 -3.90 26.71 -6.25
C ALA A 349 -4.44 25.48 -7.01
N PHE A 350 -5.36 24.72 -6.38
CA PHE A 350 -6.10 23.59 -6.95
C PHE A 350 -7.34 23.30 -6.09
N ASN A 351 -8.35 22.64 -6.66
CA ASN A 351 -9.54 22.07 -6.01
C ASN A 351 -9.95 20.75 -6.69
N THR A 352 -11.02 20.08 -6.23
CA THR A 352 -11.50 18.81 -6.81
C THR A 352 -11.72 18.91 -8.32
N GLN A 353 -12.44 19.93 -8.80
CA GLN A 353 -12.76 20.06 -10.22
C GLN A 353 -11.50 20.22 -11.06
N SER A 354 -10.55 21.06 -10.63
CA SER A 354 -9.33 21.22 -11.39
C SER A 354 -8.43 19.98 -11.34
N LEU A 355 -8.45 19.22 -10.24
CA LEU A 355 -7.73 17.96 -10.17
C LEU A 355 -8.37 16.94 -11.13
N LEU A 356 -9.71 16.90 -11.22
CA LEU A 356 -10.41 16.10 -12.23
C LEU A 356 -10.04 16.51 -13.65
N ASP A 357 -10.08 17.81 -13.96
CA ASP A 357 -9.83 18.35 -15.29
C ASP A 357 -8.37 18.11 -15.75
N GLU A 358 -7.40 18.30 -14.85
CA GLU A 358 -5.97 18.27 -15.21
C GLU A 358 -5.32 16.90 -14.97
N TYR A 359 -5.87 16.07 -14.08
CA TYR A 359 -5.22 14.84 -13.64
C TYR A 359 -6.19 13.67 -13.41
N TRP A 360 -7.00 13.68 -12.36
CA TRP A 360 -7.74 12.51 -11.87
C TRP A 360 -8.63 11.85 -12.93
N TYR A 361 -9.44 12.61 -13.67
CA TYR A 361 -10.47 12.02 -14.54
C TYR A 361 -9.86 11.16 -15.64
N ASP A 362 -8.99 11.73 -16.47
CA ASP A 362 -8.38 10.99 -17.57
C ASP A 362 -7.35 9.94 -17.10
N THR A 363 -6.87 10.04 -15.86
CA THR A 363 -5.84 9.14 -15.35
C THR A 363 -6.43 7.87 -14.75
N TRP A 364 -7.36 7.99 -13.82
CA TRP A 364 -7.92 6.86 -13.08
C TRP A 364 -9.43 7.01 -12.84
N ALA A 365 -9.91 8.17 -12.40
CA ALA A 365 -11.27 8.34 -11.86
C ALA A 365 -12.41 8.04 -12.85
N TYR A 366 -12.13 8.07 -14.16
CA TYR A 366 -13.10 7.62 -15.17
C TYR A 366 -13.52 6.16 -15.00
N ILE A 367 -12.67 5.30 -14.42
CA ILE A 367 -12.95 3.87 -14.24
C ILE A 367 -14.18 3.68 -13.36
N ASN A 368 -14.21 4.38 -12.22
CA ASN A 368 -15.37 4.43 -11.34
C ASN A 368 -16.55 5.16 -12.00
N ALA A 369 -16.31 6.35 -12.56
CA ALA A 369 -17.36 7.20 -13.11
C ALA A 369 -18.11 6.60 -14.31
N GLU A 370 -17.47 5.72 -15.07
CA GLU A 370 -18.04 5.04 -16.24
C GLU A 370 -18.46 3.59 -15.94
N GLU A 371 -18.45 3.17 -14.66
CA GLU A 371 -18.82 1.82 -14.22
C GLU A 371 -17.98 0.71 -14.88
N ILE A 372 -16.70 0.98 -15.18
CA ILE A 372 -15.78 0.03 -15.81
C ILE A 372 -15.34 -1.05 -14.81
N GLY A 373 -15.11 -0.65 -13.56
CA GLY A 373 -14.74 -1.52 -12.46
C GLY A 373 -14.66 -0.75 -11.15
N PRO A 374 -14.66 -1.43 -9.99
CA PRO A 374 -14.41 -0.78 -8.72
C PRO A 374 -12.97 -0.31 -8.64
N GLU A 375 -12.76 0.78 -7.89
CA GLU A 375 -11.45 1.30 -7.56
C GLU A 375 -11.12 1.05 -6.09
N LEU A 376 -9.84 0.79 -5.82
CA LEU A 376 -9.23 0.85 -4.50
C LEU A 376 -8.00 1.74 -4.55
N ILE A 377 -8.01 2.93 -3.94
CA ILE A 377 -6.79 3.75 -3.85
C ILE A 377 -5.79 3.03 -2.93
N GLY A 378 -4.83 2.32 -3.51
CA GLY A 378 -3.90 1.40 -2.81
C GLY A 378 -2.98 2.14 -1.84
N GLU A 379 -2.61 3.36 -2.22
CA GLU A 379 -1.85 4.25 -1.36
C GLU A 379 -2.32 5.69 -1.53
N TRP A 380 -2.62 6.31 -0.38
CA TRP A 380 -2.78 7.75 -0.23
C TRP A 380 -2.34 8.15 1.17
N GLY A 381 -1.69 9.30 1.30
CA GLY A 381 -1.22 9.78 2.60
C GLY A 381 -0.15 10.85 2.47
N GLY A 382 0.40 11.27 3.60
CA GLY A 382 1.48 12.26 3.64
C GLY A 382 1.61 12.96 4.99
N HIS A 383 2.58 13.87 5.06
CA HIS A 383 2.75 14.72 6.24
C HIS A 383 1.64 15.78 6.35
N MET A 384 1.22 16.07 7.58
CA MET A 384 0.15 17.06 7.88
C MET A 384 0.69 18.49 8.07
N ASN A 385 2.00 18.70 7.91
CA ASN A 385 2.69 19.97 8.21
C ASN A 385 2.62 21.01 7.07
N ASN A 386 2.17 20.62 5.88
CA ASN A 386 2.02 21.48 4.71
C ASN A 386 0.52 21.69 4.41
N ALA A 387 0.09 22.96 4.32
CA ALA A 387 -1.31 23.32 4.09
C ALA A 387 -1.84 22.87 2.72
N ALA A 388 -1.01 22.84 1.68
CA ALA A 388 -1.38 22.33 0.37
C ALA A 388 -1.55 20.81 0.42
N ASN A 389 -0.65 20.09 1.11
CA ASN A 389 -0.79 18.64 1.26
C ASN A 389 -2.04 18.26 2.07
N LEU A 390 -2.31 18.98 3.16
CA LEU A 390 -3.54 18.81 3.93
C LEU A 390 -4.79 19.07 3.09
N LYS A 391 -4.75 20.10 2.24
CA LYS A 391 -5.82 20.37 1.28
C LYS A 391 -6.02 19.19 0.33
N TRP A 392 -4.96 18.71 -0.31
CA TRP A 392 -5.05 17.54 -1.22
C TRP A 392 -5.61 16.30 -0.50
N MET A 393 -5.09 15.92 0.67
CA MET A 393 -5.59 14.78 1.44
C MET A 393 -7.08 14.92 1.76
N THR A 394 -7.53 16.13 2.08
CA THR A 394 -8.94 16.43 2.34
C THR A 394 -9.78 16.25 1.07
N LEU A 395 -9.34 16.78 -0.07
CA LEU A 395 -10.07 16.67 -1.33
C LEU A 395 -10.16 15.22 -1.82
N LEU A 396 -9.06 14.47 -1.77
CA LEU A 396 -9.06 13.06 -2.19
C LEU A 396 -9.94 12.21 -1.28
N ARG A 397 -9.83 12.40 0.05
CA ARG A 397 -10.71 11.73 1.02
C ARG A 397 -12.19 11.97 0.72
N ASP A 398 -12.57 13.22 0.53
CA ASP A 398 -13.98 13.58 0.29
C ASP A 398 -14.46 13.03 -1.05
N TYR A 399 -13.60 13.04 -2.08
CA TYR A 399 -13.89 12.41 -3.38
C TYR A 399 -14.11 10.89 -3.24
N MET A 400 -13.26 10.18 -2.50
CA MET A 400 -13.42 8.73 -2.29
C MET A 400 -14.73 8.39 -1.58
N ILE A 401 -15.12 9.19 -0.58
CA ILE A 401 -16.40 9.00 0.12
C ILE A 401 -17.57 9.25 -0.84
N GLU A 402 -17.53 10.34 -1.62
CA GLU A 402 -18.60 10.70 -2.57
C GLU A 402 -18.79 9.66 -3.69
N HIS A 403 -17.70 9.03 -4.13
CA HIS A 403 -17.69 8.10 -5.26
C HIS A 403 -17.61 6.61 -4.86
N HIS A 404 -17.67 6.31 -3.56
CA HIS A 404 -17.50 4.99 -2.93
C HIS A 404 -16.26 4.24 -3.42
N ILE A 405 -15.14 4.94 -3.39
CA ILE A 405 -13.85 4.37 -3.76
C ILE A 405 -13.27 3.70 -2.51
N ASN A 406 -12.86 2.45 -2.65
CA ASN A 406 -12.17 1.71 -1.60
C ASN A 406 -10.78 2.31 -1.39
N HIS A 407 -10.14 2.11 -0.25
CA HIS A 407 -8.79 2.67 -0.05
C HIS A 407 -7.98 1.99 1.04
N THR A 408 -6.66 2.15 0.93
CA THR A 408 -5.72 1.89 2.01
C THR A 408 -4.81 3.09 2.25
N PHE A 409 -4.82 3.62 3.48
CA PHE A 409 -3.96 4.75 3.84
C PHE A 409 -2.49 4.31 3.93
N TRP A 410 -1.58 5.09 3.35
CA TRP A 410 -0.13 4.93 3.50
C TRP A 410 0.39 5.84 4.63
N CYS A 411 0.77 5.31 5.79
CA CYS A 411 0.74 3.91 6.25
C CYS A 411 0.48 3.85 7.77
N LEU A 412 0.38 2.65 8.35
CA LEU A 412 0.37 2.49 9.81
C LEU A 412 1.74 2.85 10.41
N ASN A 413 2.80 2.35 9.79
CA ASN A 413 4.19 2.45 10.21
C ASN A 413 4.67 3.89 10.48
N THR A 414 5.50 4.09 11.51
CA THR A 414 6.10 5.41 11.79
C THR A 414 7.29 5.75 10.88
N ASN A 415 7.86 4.75 10.19
CA ASN A 415 9.17 4.83 9.52
C ASN A 415 9.09 4.93 8.00
N SER A 416 7.97 5.42 7.47
CA SER A 416 7.92 5.97 6.11
C SER A 416 8.52 7.38 6.11
N GLY A 417 9.56 7.62 5.30
CA GLY A 417 10.36 8.86 5.38
C GLY A 417 9.64 10.10 4.87
N ASP A 418 8.91 9.97 3.78
CA ASP A 418 8.23 11.05 3.04
C ASP A 418 6.76 11.26 3.47
N THR A 419 6.15 10.29 4.17
CA THR A 419 4.76 10.41 4.64
C THR A 419 4.57 10.33 6.16
N GLY A 420 5.55 9.76 6.89
CA GLY A 420 5.30 9.23 8.24
C GLY A 420 4.16 8.20 8.21
N GLY A 421 3.43 8.04 9.31
CA GLY A 421 2.25 7.16 9.34
C GLY A 421 1.16 7.58 10.30
N LEU A 422 0.20 6.69 10.52
CA LEU A 422 -0.88 6.80 11.50
C LEU A 422 -0.39 6.54 12.92
N TRP A 423 0.74 5.84 13.09
CA TRP A 423 1.44 5.72 14.37
C TRP A 423 2.56 6.77 14.48
N ASP A 424 2.72 7.33 15.67
CA ASP A 424 3.85 8.16 16.08
C ASP A 424 4.87 7.38 16.94
N GLY A 425 4.47 6.24 17.52
CA GLY A 425 5.39 5.40 18.29
C GLY A 425 4.74 4.13 18.84
N LEU A 426 5.55 3.09 19.02
CA LEU A 426 5.15 1.82 19.61
C LEU A 426 6.17 1.41 20.67
N GLY A 427 5.67 0.94 21.82
CA GLY A 427 6.53 0.49 22.90
C GLY A 427 5.87 -0.59 23.74
N PHE A 428 6.61 -1.66 24.00
CA PHE A 428 6.16 -2.76 24.83
C PHE A 428 6.67 -2.61 26.27
N MET A 429 5.78 -2.78 27.24
CA MET A 429 6.13 -2.86 28.65
C MET A 429 5.53 -4.12 29.28
N GLN A 430 6.40 -4.92 29.90
CA GLN A 430 6.02 -6.11 30.65
C GLN A 430 4.92 -5.81 31.67
N GLY A 431 3.84 -6.60 31.63
CA GLY A 431 2.68 -6.46 32.51
C GLY A 431 1.65 -5.42 32.06
N SER A 432 1.98 -4.54 31.11
CA SER A 432 1.07 -3.55 30.54
C SER A 432 0.81 -3.75 29.04
N GLY A 433 1.56 -4.63 28.37
CA GLY A 433 1.43 -4.89 26.94
C GLY A 433 2.07 -3.79 26.08
N THR A 434 1.59 -3.67 24.86
CA THR A 434 1.98 -2.64 23.91
C THR A 434 1.23 -1.35 24.16
N THR A 435 1.96 -0.22 24.17
CA THR A 435 1.38 1.12 24.08
C THR A 435 1.66 1.65 22.68
N ILE A 436 0.60 1.97 21.93
CA ILE A 436 0.68 2.58 20.60
C ILE A 436 0.29 4.05 20.73
N THR A 437 1.18 4.94 20.29
CA THR A 437 0.88 6.36 20.18
C THR A 437 0.42 6.62 18.76
N TRP A 438 -0.84 7.00 18.59
CA TRP A 438 -1.41 7.36 17.29
C TRP A 438 -1.17 8.84 16.98
N ASN A 439 -0.99 9.14 15.70
CA ASN A 439 -1.04 10.49 15.19
C ASN A 439 -2.51 10.94 15.11
N GLU A 440 -3.07 11.40 16.22
CA GLU A 440 -4.52 11.63 16.35
C GLU A 440 -5.05 12.62 15.30
N SER A 441 -4.32 13.68 14.95
CA SER A 441 -4.78 14.62 13.91
C SER A 441 -4.81 14.01 12.51
N LYS A 442 -3.86 13.12 12.18
CA LYS A 442 -3.87 12.39 10.91
C LYS A 442 -4.96 11.31 10.92
N TYR A 443 -5.14 10.62 12.04
CA TYR A 443 -6.22 9.66 12.22
C TYR A 443 -7.60 10.32 12.11
N GLU A 444 -7.84 11.48 12.72
CA GLU A 444 -9.11 12.24 12.59
C GLU A 444 -9.43 12.62 11.12
N LEU A 445 -8.40 12.86 10.30
CA LEU A 445 -8.59 13.08 8.87
C LEU A 445 -9.01 11.78 8.18
N PHE A 446 -8.31 10.69 8.46
CA PHE A 446 -8.51 9.37 7.88
C PHE A 446 -9.82 8.71 8.30
N GLU A 447 -10.19 8.81 9.58
CA GLU A 447 -11.36 8.17 10.20
C GLU A 447 -12.66 8.52 9.47
N LYS A 448 -12.77 9.72 8.91
CA LYS A 448 -13.95 10.13 8.14
C LYS A 448 -14.20 9.28 6.90
N ALA A 449 -13.15 8.66 6.35
CA ALA A 449 -13.24 7.72 5.23
C ALA A 449 -13.27 6.25 5.67
N LEU A 450 -13.40 5.96 6.97
CA LEU A 450 -13.65 4.60 7.45
C LEU A 450 -15.15 4.26 7.38
N TRP A 451 -15.47 2.99 7.12
CA TRP A 451 -16.85 2.57 6.99
C TRP A 451 -17.58 2.55 8.34
N GLN A 452 -18.63 3.36 8.45
CA GLN A 452 -19.33 3.62 9.71
C GLN A 452 -20.84 3.69 9.52
N THR A 453 -21.58 3.22 10.52
CA THR A 453 -23.02 3.50 10.62
C THR A 453 -23.27 5.01 10.71
N ALA A 454 -24.26 5.52 9.97
CA ALA A 454 -24.43 6.96 9.77
C ALA A 454 -24.87 7.72 11.04
N SER A 455 -25.50 7.04 12.01
CA SER A 455 -26.06 7.69 13.21
C SER A 455 -25.28 7.36 14.48
N SER A 456 -24.94 6.09 14.70
CA SER A 456 -24.25 5.66 15.93
C SER A 456 -22.72 5.67 15.81
N GLY A 457 -22.15 5.81 14.61
CA GLY A 457 -20.70 5.89 14.39
C GLY A 457 -19.96 4.58 14.67
N LYS A 458 -20.68 3.45 14.73
CA LYS A 458 -20.06 2.12 14.82
C LYS A 458 -19.31 1.80 13.54
N TYR A 459 -18.07 1.35 13.65
CA TYR A 459 -17.29 0.87 12.51
C TYR A 459 -17.87 -0.44 11.96
N ILE A 460 -17.83 -0.61 10.65
CA ILE A 460 -18.40 -1.77 9.96
C ILE A 460 -17.25 -2.64 9.43
N GLY A 461 -17.20 -3.88 9.92
CA GLY A 461 -16.25 -4.90 9.47
C GLY A 461 -16.68 -5.55 8.15
N LEU A 462 -15.73 -6.24 7.52
CA LEU A 462 -15.96 -7.04 6.32
C LEU A 462 -16.31 -8.50 6.64
N ASP A 463 -15.89 -8.99 7.81
CA ASP A 463 -16.19 -10.35 8.25
C ASP A 463 -17.69 -10.51 8.57
N HIS A 464 -18.29 -11.61 8.11
CA HIS A 464 -19.71 -11.86 8.30
C HIS A 464 -20.09 -12.03 9.77
N GLN A 465 -19.21 -12.60 10.61
CA GLN A 465 -19.57 -13.02 11.97
C GLN A 465 -18.78 -12.30 13.05
N VAL A 466 -17.49 -12.06 12.83
CA VAL A 466 -16.59 -11.43 13.79
C VAL A 466 -16.73 -9.91 13.70
N ALA A 467 -17.04 -9.26 14.82
CA ALA A 467 -17.11 -7.81 14.88
C ALA A 467 -15.72 -7.17 14.77
N LEU A 468 -15.63 -6.02 14.13
CA LEU A 468 -14.39 -5.27 13.98
C LEU A 468 -13.99 -4.59 15.30
N GLY A 469 -13.20 -5.29 16.11
CA GLY A 469 -12.77 -4.83 17.43
C GLY A 469 -13.95 -4.60 18.39
N LYS A 470 -13.70 -3.87 19.47
CA LYS A 470 -14.73 -3.59 20.51
C LYS A 470 -15.70 -2.48 20.11
N ASN A 471 -15.32 -1.65 19.14
CA ASN A 471 -16.07 -0.46 18.72
C ASN A 471 -16.88 -0.68 17.43
N GLY A 472 -16.60 -1.76 16.70
CA GLY A 472 -17.28 -2.09 15.46
C GLY A 472 -18.36 -3.18 15.58
N ILE A 473 -18.86 -3.58 14.41
CA ILE A 473 -19.85 -4.62 14.20
C ILE A 473 -19.45 -5.47 12.99
N SER A 474 -19.95 -6.71 12.90
CA SER A 474 -19.73 -7.58 11.73
C SER A 474 -20.62 -7.15 10.55
N LEU A 475 -20.32 -7.64 9.35
CA LEU A 475 -21.10 -7.32 8.15
C LEU A 475 -22.57 -7.77 8.30
N ASN A 476 -22.81 -8.98 8.79
CA ASN A 476 -24.18 -9.47 9.00
C ASN A 476 -24.93 -8.66 10.06
N ASP A 477 -24.27 -8.22 11.12
CA ASP A 477 -24.91 -7.39 12.14
C ASP A 477 -25.32 -6.04 11.56
N PHE A 478 -24.45 -5.42 10.75
CA PHE A 478 -24.78 -4.20 10.02
C PHE A 478 -26.04 -4.37 9.16
N TYR A 479 -26.06 -5.36 8.28
CA TYR A 479 -27.21 -5.54 7.38
C TYR A 479 -28.49 -6.00 8.08
N ALA A 480 -28.40 -6.77 9.14
CA ALA A 480 -29.56 -7.22 9.92
C ALA A 480 -30.18 -6.10 10.74
N ASN A 481 -29.36 -5.26 11.38
CA ASN A 481 -29.82 -4.37 12.47
C ASN A 481 -29.67 -2.87 12.17
N TYR A 482 -28.73 -2.47 11.30
CA TYR A 482 -28.31 -1.08 11.14
C TYR A 482 -28.56 -0.51 9.74
N ALA A 483 -28.40 -1.29 8.67
CA ALA A 483 -28.52 -0.81 7.29
C ALA A 483 -29.90 -0.18 7.01
N ASN A 484 -30.96 -0.75 7.59
CA ASN A 484 -32.34 -0.26 7.46
C ASN A 484 -32.72 0.91 8.37
N SER A 485 -32.04 1.03 9.50
CA SER A 485 -32.41 1.96 10.58
C SER A 485 -31.54 3.21 10.52
N GLU A 486 -30.23 3.04 10.32
CA GLU A 486 -29.20 4.07 10.30
C GLU A 486 -28.65 4.32 8.91
N GLY A 487 -28.41 3.27 8.11
CA GLY A 487 -27.55 3.34 6.92
C GLY A 487 -26.07 3.43 7.31
N SER A 488 -25.20 3.72 6.35
CA SER A 488 -23.77 3.98 6.60
C SER A 488 -23.34 5.33 6.04
N ASN A 489 -22.12 5.79 6.33
CA ASN A 489 -21.56 6.99 5.73
C ASN A 489 -21.30 6.90 4.20
N LEU A 490 -21.54 5.73 3.59
CA LEU A 490 -21.68 5.59 2.14
C LEU A 490 -23.01 6.16 1.64
N ASP A 491 -23.09 6.46 0.34
CA ASP A 491 -24.33 6.89 -0.32
C ASP A 491 -25.00 8.13 0.31
N GLY A 492 -24.22 8.93 1.05
CA GLY A 492 -24.75 10.03 1.84
C GLY A 492 -25.74 9.60 2.95
N GLY A 493 -25.61 8.39 3.50
CA GLY A 493 -26.49 7.93 4.59
C GLY A 493 -27.71 7.15 4.14
N LYS A 494 -27.81 6.75 2.86
CA LYS A 494 -28.98 5.97 2.40
C LYS A 494 -29.05 4.63 3.14
N LYS A 495 -30.30 4.18 3.29
CA LYS A 495 -30.65 2.97 4.03
C LYS A 495 -30.91 1.83 3.06
N ALA A 496 -30.47 0.64 3.41
CA ALA A 496 -30.54 -0.56 2.58
C ALA A 496 -31.14 -1.72 3.35
N ASN A 497 -32.01 -2.50 2.70
CA ASN A 497 -32.58 -3.73 3.24
C ASN A 497 -31.75 -4.98 2.87
N GLY A 498 -30.43 -4.85 2.75
CA GLY A 498 -29.57 -5.92 2.19
C GLY A 498 -29.70 -6.08 0.67
N THR A 499 -30.25 -5.07 0.00
CA THR A 499 -30.15 -4.90 -1.45
C THR A 499 -29.22 -3.73 -1.73
N PRO A 500 -28.39 -3.81 -2.80
CA PRO A 500 -27.55 -2.71 -3.23
C PRO A 500 -28.36 -1.42 -3.32
N VAL A 501 -27.81 -0.35 -2.78
CA VAL A 501 -28.44 0.96 -2.90
C VAL A 501 -28.15 1.43 -4.33
N ASN A 502 -29.16 1.33 -5.20
CA ASN A 502 -29.04 1.97 -6.50
C ASN A 502 -28.87 3.48 -6.27
N SER A 503 -27.73 4.00 -6.68
CA SER A 503 -27.53 5.43 -6.86
C SER A 503 -28.56 5.88 -7.90
N ASP A 504 -29.67 6.45 -7.45
CA ASP A 504 -30.64 7.12 -8.30
C ASP A 504 -29.89 8.01 -9.31
N THR A 505 -30.02 7.65 -10.60
CA THR A 505 -29.87 8.43 -11.83
C THR A 505 -29.00 9.69 -11.73
N PRO A 506 -27.92 9.83 -12.53
CA PRO A 506 -27.16 11.07 -12.52
C PRO A 506 -28.13 12.25 -12.69
N ALA A 507 -28.03 13.24 -11.80
CA ALA A 507 -28.54 14.57 -12.12
C ALA A 507 -28.04 14.87 -13.55
N PRO A 508 -28.88 15.37 -14.46
CA PRO A 508 -28.51 15.44 -15.87
C PRO A 508 -27.23 16.25 -15.99
N THR A 509 -26.11 15.56 -16.12
CA THR A 509 -24.89 16.13 -16.66
C THR A 509 -25.35 16.54 -18.05
N GLU A 510 -25.48 17.85 -18.29
CA GLU A 510 -25.42 18.32 -19.67
C GLU A 510 -24.18 17.63 -20.25
N ALA A 511 -24.40 16.71 -21.19
CA ALA A 511 -23.32 16.10 -21.93
C ALA A 511 -22.39 17.25 -22.33
N PRO A 512 -21.08 17.16 -22.06
CA PRO A 512 -20.17 18.20 -22.47
C PRO A 512 -20.43 18.40 -23.96
N LYS A 513 -20.86 19.62 -24.31
CA LYS A 513 -21.21 19.96 -25.69
C LYS A 513 -20.02 19.52 -26.52
N THR A 514 -20.23 18.51 -27.37
CA THR A 514 -19.31 18.18 -28.45
C THR A 514 -18.99 19.48 -29.18
N THR A 515 -17.82 20.03 -28.91
CA THR A 515 -17.23 21.06 -29.73
C THR A 515 -17.04 20.39 -31.08
N GLN A 516 -17.86 20.82 -32.05
CA GLN A 516 -17.77 20.34 -33.42
C GLN A 516 -16.31 20.41 -33.86
N ALA A 517 -15.74 19.24 -34.15
CA ALA A 517 -14.53 19.16 -34.95
C ALA A 517 -14.79 19.97 -36.23
N THR A 518 -14.04 21.04 -36.40
CA THR A 518 -14.10 21.85 -37.62
C THR A 518 -13.66 20.93 -38.76
N THR A 519 -14.62 20.48 -39.57
CA THR A 519 -14.38 19.70 -40.78
C THR A 519 -13.49 20.50 -41.72
N VAL A 520 -12.22 20.12 -41.84
CA VAL A 520 -11.38 20.49 -42.99
C VAL A 520 -11.68 19.49 -44.10
N ALA A 521 -12.05 20.02 -45.27
CA ALA A 521 -12.41 19.25 -46.45
C ALA A 521 -11.33 18.24 -46.86
N PRO A 522 -11.71 17.07 -47.44
CA PRO A 522 -10.75 16.05 -47.84
C PRO A 522 -9.94 16.54 -49.04
N VAL A 523 -8.62 16.58 -48.88
CA VAL A 523 -7.69 16.71 -50.00
C VAL A 523 -7.50 15.31 -50.59
N GLU A 524 -8.00 15.12 -51.82
CA GLU A 524 -7.75 13.94 -52.64
C GLU A 524 -6.23 13.72 -52.76
N THR A 525 -5.75 12.60 -52.22
CA THR A 525 -4.37 12.16 -52.42
C THR A 525 -4.39 10.88 -53.24
N THR A 526 -3.92 11.03 -54.49
CA THR A 526 -3.82 10.00 -55.51
C THR A 526 -2.90 8.88 -55.06
N THR A 527 -3.44 7.67 -54.92
CA THR A 527 -2.68 6.45 -54.63
C THR A 527 -1.96 5.99 -55.91
N THR A 528 -0.62 5.97 -55.89
CA THR A 528 0.18 5.25 -56.89
C THR A 528 0.79 4.03 -56.20
N ALA A 529 0.32 2.85 -56.60
CA ALA A 529 0.86 1.57 -56.18
C ALA A 529 2.26 1.35 -56.76
N VAL A 530 3.22 0.96 -55.92
CA VAL A 530 4.50 0.40 -56.36
C VAL A 530 4.62 -1.00 -55.77
N ALA A 531 4.81 -1.96 -56.67
CA ALA A 531 5.03 -3.37 -56.40
C ALA A 531 6.40 -3.62 -55.76
N THR A 532 6.46 -4.53 -54.79
CA THR A 532 7.70 -5.10 -54.26
C THR A 532 7.75 -6.60 -54.54
N GLU A 533 8.78 -7.01 -55.27
CA GLU A 533 9.22 -8.40 -55.43
C GLU A 533 10.04 -8.86 -54.20
N PRO A 534 10.10 -10.18 -53.92
CA PRO A 534 10.73 -10.72 -52.72
C PRO A 534 12.19 -11.13 -52.96
N THR A 535 13.09 -10.94 -51.98
CA THR A 535 14.38 -11.66 -51.99
C THR A 535 14.98 -11.88 -50.58
N GLN A 536 14.98 -13.16 -50.20
CA GLN A 536 15.93 -14.00 -49.43
C GLN A 536 16.83 -13.44 -48.29
N ALA A 537 16.85 -14.24 -47.21
CA ALA A 537 17.86 -14.28 -46.15
C ALA A 537 19.23 -14.81 -46.61
N PRO A 538 20.33 -14.49 -45.90
CA PRO A 538 21.10 -15.56 -45.25
C PRO A 538 21.73 -15.22 -43.86
N THR A 539 21.70 -16.26 -43.01
CA THR A 539 22.69 -16.80 -42.02
C THR A 539 23.68 -15.93 -41.22
N THR A 540 23.54 -16.09 -39.89
CA THR A 540 24.51 -16.30 -38.78
C THR A 540 26.01 -16.04 -38.93
N GLU A 541 26.57 -15.30 -37.97
CA GLU A 541 27.86 -15.58 -37.32
C GLU A 541 27.88 -15.05 -35.88
N ALA A 542 28.52 -15.77 -34.95
CA ALA A 542 28.63 -15.47 -33.52
C ALA A 542 30.00 -14.86 -33.17
N PRO A 543 30.13 -14.07 -32.09
CA PRO A 543 31.38 -13.95 -31.36
C PRO A 543 31.29 -14.40 -29.89
N LYS A 544 32.43 -14.93 -29.43
CA LYS A 544 32.77 -15.47 -28.10
C LYS A 544 33.28 -14.34 -27.16
N PRO A 545 33.59 -14.58 -25.86
CA PRO A 545 33.17 -13.77 -24.73
C PRO A 545 34.22 -12.73 -24.30
N THR A 546 33.76 -11.60 -23.76
CA THR A 546 34.64 -10.59 -23.14
C THR A 546 34.22 -10.37 -21.68
N GLU A 547 35.24 -10.20 -20.84
CA GLU A 547 35.23 -10.15 -19.37
C GLU A 547 34.32 -9.07 -18.74
N ALA A 548 33.93 -9.37 -17.50
CA ALA A 548 33.01 -8.62 -16.65
C ALA A 548 33.45 -7.17 -16.35
N PRO A 549 32.52 -6.21 -16.30
CA PRO A 549 32.78 -4.91 -15.70
C PRO A 549 32.42 -4.91 -14.21
N THR A 550 33.36 -4.41 -13.42
CA THR A 550 33.24 -4.02 -12.02
C THR A 550 32.08 -3.05 -11.83
N THR A 551 31.16 -3.38 -10.92
CA THR A 551 29.97 -2.57 -10.58
C THR A 551 30.39 -1.26 -9.88
N VAL A 552 30.02 -0.14 -10.50
CA VAL A 552 30.08 1.21 -9.93
C VAL A 552 28.69 1.53 -9.38
N SER A 553 28.57 1.71 -8.07
CA SER A 553 27.33 2.14 -7.41
C SER A 553 27.12 3.65 -7.66
N THR A 554 26.09 3.97 -8.42
CA THR A 554 25.60 5.36 -8.61
C THR A 554 24.62 5.71 -7.50
N SER A 555 25.03 6.60 -6.60
CA SER A 555 24.14 7.29 -5.66
C SER A 555 23.44 8.44 -6.37
N THR A 556 22.11 8.53 -6.31
CA THR A 556 21.34 9.69 -6.80
C THR A 556 20.31 10.14 -5.75
N GLN A 557 20.70 11.25 -5.11
CA GLN A 557 20.00 12.32 -4.40
C GLN A 557 18.49 12.24 -4.07
N ALA A 558 18.19 12.48 -2.79
CA ALA A 558 16.92 12.92 -2.22
C ALA A 558 16.56 14.38 -2.61
N PRO A 559 15.27 14.81 -2.51
CA PRO A 559 14.80 16.13 -2.91
C PRO A 559 15.29 17.24 -1.98
N THR A 560 15.70 18.35 -2.58
CA THR A 560 16.16 19.58 -1.91
C THR A 560 14.97 20.49 -1.58
N GLU A 561 14.58 20.63 -0.31
CA GLU A 561 13.89 21.84 0.16
C GLU A 561 14.89 22.66 0.99
N ALA A 562 15.30 23.81 0.44
CA ALA A 562 16.31 24.67 1.02
C ALA A 562 15.76 25.33 2.29
N THR A 563 16.15 24.80 3.46
CA THR A 563 15.97 25.50 4.74
C THR A 563 17.33 26.08 5.14
N THR A 564 17.51 27.40 4.95
CA THR A 564 18.74 28.09 5.36
C THR A 564 18.81 28.15 6.88
N ALA A 565 19.59 27.26 7.51
CA ALA A 565 19.84 27.29 8.94
C ALA A 565 21.21 27.94 9.20
N GLY A 566 21.21 29.16 9.73
CA GLY A 566 22.42 29.83 10.24
C GLY A 566 23.20 30.62 9.19
N SER A 567 23.39 31.92 9.44
CA SER A 567 24.37 32.74 8.74
C SER A 567 25.78 32.37 9.20
N THR A 568 26.69 32.09 8.29
CA THR A 568 28.13 32.01 8.59
C THR A 568 28.61 33.40 9.03
N ASP A 569 28.90 33.58 10.33
CA ASP A 569 29.59 34.78 10.80
C ASP A 569 30.96 34.85 10.11
N SER A 570 31.24 35.98 9.46
CA SER A 570 32.36 36.23 8.55
C SER A 570 33.76 36.25 9.19
N ASN A 571 33.96 35.57 10.32
CA ASN A 571 35.21 35.59 11.09
C ASN A 571 35.90 34.23 11.24
N ASN A 572 35.33 33.14 10.73
CA ASN A 572 35.99 31.82 10.73
C ASN A 572 36.20 31.33 9.29
N ALA A 573 37.46 31.22 8.86
CA ALA A 573 37.81 30.63 7.56
C ALA A 573 37.71 29.10 7.66
N ALA A 574 37.17 28.45 6.62
CA ALA A 574 37.15 26.99 6.51
C ALA A 574 38.57 26.43 6.58
N THR A 575 38.77 25.39 7.38
CA THR A 575 40.07 24.72 7.54
C THR A 575 40.19 23.49 6.64
N LEU A 576 39.06 22.84 6.36
CA LEU A 576 38.94 21.70 5.44
C LEU A 576 37.48 21.60 4.96
N TYR A 577 37.20 22.07 3.74
CA TYR A 577 35.84 22.02 3.19
C TYR A 577 35.33 20.57 3.12
N GLY A 578 34.14 20.36 3.68
CA GLY A 578 33.45 19.08 3.81
C GLY A 578 33.68 18.31 5.12
N ASP A 579 34.58 18.76 6.00
CA ASP A 579 34.81 18.16 7.34
C ASP A 579 33.95 18.89 8.38
N ALA A 580 32.65 18.61 8.36
CA ALA A 580 31.65 19.27 9.21
C ALA A 580 31.74 18.83 10.68
N ASN A 581 32.16 17.59 10.94
CA ASN A 581 32.27 17.06 12.31
C ASN A 581 33.66 17.23 12.96
N LEU A 582 34.64 17.77 12.21
CA LEU A 582 36.00 18.08 12.64
C LEU A 582 36.86 16.86 12.99
N ASP A 583 36.62 15.72 12.35
CA ASP A 583 37.41 14.49 12.50
C ASP A 583 38.61 14.40 11.53
N GLN A 584 38.82 15.43 10.71
CA GLN A 584 39.87 15.54 9.68
C GLN A 584 39.68 14.58 8.49
N LYS A 585 38.49 14.02 8.33
CA LYS A 585 38.09 13.24 7.16
C LYS A 585 36.89 13.91 6.53
N VAL A 586 36.70 13.68 5.23
CA VAL A 586 35.52 14.13 4.51
C VAL A 586 34.79 12.88 4.07
N ASN A 587 33.73 12.51 4.76
CA ASN A 587 32.97 11.30 4.49
C ASN A 587 31.48 11.43 4.83
N VAL A 588 30.72 10.33 4.67
CA VAL A 588 29.28 10.30 4.98
C VAL A 588 28.91 10.80 6.39
N ALA A 589 29.79 10.68 7.39
CA ALA A 589 29.53 11.18 8.74
C ALA A 589 29.43 12.71 8.80
N ASP A 590 30.13 13.42 7.92
CA ASP A 590 30.04 14.88 7.79
C ASP A 590 28.73 15.30 7.12
N ALA A 591 28.31 14.56 6.09
CA ALA A 591 27.01 14.78 5.45
C ALA A 591 25.86 14.55 6.44
N VAL A 592 25.98 13.53 7.30
CA VAL A 592 25.02 13.28 8.39
C VAL A 592 25.03 14.43 9.41
N ALA A 593 26.20 14.96 9.78
CA ALA A 593 26.28 16.09 10.71
C ALA A 593 25.59 17.35 10.14
N VAL A 594 25.74 17.61 8.84
CA VAL A 594 25.02 18.67 8.12
C VAL A 594 23.51 18.45 8.15
N LEU A 595 23.04 17.24 7.80
CA LEU A 595 21.60 16.93 7.80
C LEU A 595 20.98 16.98 9.20
N GLN A 596 21.70 16.53 10.23
CA GLN A 596 21.28 16.64 11.63
C GLN A 596 21.17 18.09 12.10
N PHE A 597 22.12 18.94 11.69
CA PHE A 597 22.09 20.37 11.98
C PHE A 597 20.91 21.07 11.28
N ILE A 598 20.62 20.73 10.03
CA ILE A 598 19.45 21.25 9.29
C ILE A 598 18.15 20.80 9.97
N ALA A 599 18.07 19.52 10.35
CA ALA A 599 16.89 18.94 10.98
C ALA A 599 16.61 19.51 12.39
N ASN A 600 17.67 19.77 13.18
CA ASN A 600 17.53 20.36 14.51
C ASN A 600 18.84 21.00 15.00
N SER A 601 19.10 22.23 14.56
CA SER A 601 20.30 23.01 14.90
C SER A 601 20.45 23.33 16.40
N THR A 602 19.36 23.23 17.17
CA THR A 602 19.40 23.43 18.64
C THR A 602 20.02 22.23 19.36
N LYS A 603 19.76 21.02 18.87
CA LYS A 603 20.26 19.75 19.44
C LYS A 603 21.61 19.35 18.85
N TYR A 604 21.77 19.48 17.53
CA TYR A 604 22.96 19.08 16.80
C TYR A 604 23.64 20.34 16.26
N LYS A 605 24.53 20.93 17.06
CA LYS A 605 25.15 22.21 16.73
C LYS A 605 26.38 22.03 15.84
N LEU A 606 26.46 22.85 14.79
CA LEU A 606 27.70 23.14 14.07
C LEU A 606 28.14 24.55 14.48
N GLU A 607 29.36 24.67 15.01
CA GLU A 607 29.91 25.94 15.46
C GLU A 607 31.36 26.09 14.94
N GLY A 608 31.84 27.32 14.85
CA GLY A 608 33.25 27.58 14.52
C GLY A 608 33.68 27.03 13.16
N ALA A 609 34.76 26.24 13.16
CA ALA A 609 35.31 25.62 11.95
C ALA A 609 34.37 24.57 11.33
N GLY A 610 33.57 23.85 12.13
CA GLY A 610 32.65 22.83 11.62
C GLY A 610 31.54 23.44 10.77
N LEU A 611 31.04 24.60 11.18
CA LEU A 611 30.07 25.37 10.41
C LEU A 611 30.68 25.92 9.10
N ALA A 612 31.92 26.44 9.15
CA ALA A 612 32.60 26.96 7.96
C ALA A 612 33.03 25.86 6.97
N ASN A 613 33.36 24.67 7.47
CA ASN A 613 33.70 23.52 6.63
C ASN A 613 32.46 22.90 5.98
N ALA A 614 31.32 22.95 6.67
CA ALA A 614 30.04 22.42 6.18
C ALA A 614 29.51 23.19 4.96
N ASP A 615 29.63 24.52 4.95
CA ASP A 615 29.24 25.40 3.82
C ASP A 615 30.21 25.20 2.63
N CYS A 616 29.89 24.30 1.71
CA CYS A 616 30.80 23.82 0.67
C CYS A 616 30.15 23.53 -0.69
N ASP A 617 28.84 23.70 -0.83
CA ASP A 617 28.10 23.51 -2.10
C ASP A 617 28.15 24.72 -3.05
N GLY A 618 28.72 25.83 -2.60
CA GLY A 618 28.87 27.06 -3.38
C GLY A 618 27.69 28.02 -3.26
N GLU A 619 26.61 27.63 -2.61
CA GLU A 619 25.55 28.51 -2.12
C GLU A 619 25.91 29.05 -0.72
N VAL A 620 25.26 30.13 -0.29
CA VAL A 620 25.59 30.75 1.00
C VAL A 620 24.76 30.13 2.11
N GLY A 621 25.41 29.63 3.17
CA GLY A 621 24.77 29.06 4.36
C GLY A 621 24.56 27.55 4.26
N ILE A 622 24.20 26.92 5.38
CA ILE A 622 24.10 25.45 5.46
C ILE A 622 22.80 24.94 4.85
N THR A 623 22.90 24.14 3.80
CA THR A 623 21.77 23.54 3.10
C THR A 623 21.95 22.03 2.88
N GLY A 624 20.89 21.35 2.42
CA GLY A 624 21.02 19.94 2.01
C GLY A 624 22.01 19.75 0.86
N GLY A 625 22.26 20.78 0.06
CA GLY A 625 23.25 20.77 -1.01
C GLY A 625 24.68 20.54 -0.50
N ASP A 626 25.01 21.02 0.70
CA ASP A 626 26.30 20.78 1.35
C ASP A 626 26.52 19.30 1.69
N ALA A 627 25.50 18.65 2.27
CA ALA A 627 25.55 17.23 2.58
C ALA A 627 25.75 16.40 1.29
N ILE A 628 25.10 16.80 0.21
CA ILE A 628 25.25 16.20 -1.11
C ILE A 628 26.67 16.42 -1.67
N ALA A 629 27.20 17.64 -1.55
CA ALA A 629 28.54 17.97 -2.03
C ALA A 629 29.61 17.15 -1.31
N ILE A 630 29.46 16.94 0.00
CA ILE A 630 30.28 16.06 0.83
C ILE A 630 30.19 14.60 0.36
N GLN A 631 28.98 14.07 0.15
CA GLN A 631 28.80 12.69 -0.35
C GLN A 631 29.45 12.49 -1.72
N LYS A 632 29.35 13.47 -2.62
CA LYS A 632 30.02 13.43 -3.93
C LYS A 632 31.55 13.48 -3.79
N ALA A 633 32.08 14.22 -2.81
CA ALA A 633 33.51 14.30 -2.54
C ALA A 633 34.06 13.00 -1.93
N ASP A 634 33.33 12.39 -0.99
CA ASP A 634 33.65 11.07 -0.40
C ASP A 634 33.69 9.97 -1.48
N ALA A 635 32.75 10.03 -2.42
CA ALA A 635 32.73 9.17 -3.61
C ALA A 635 33.82 9.50 -4.66
N GLY A 636 34.67 10.51 -4.43
CA GLY A 636 35.75 10.93 -5.32
C GLY A 636 35.27 11.61 -6.62
N LEU A 637 34.01 12.03 -6.69
CA LEU A 637 33.37 12.60 -7.88
C LEU A 637 33.65 14.10 -8.06
N VAL A 638 33.86 14.82 -6.95
CA VAL A 638 34.11 16.27 -6.93
C VAL A 638 35.22 16.64 -5.94
N LYS A 639 35.72 17.87 -6.02
CA LYS A 639 36.60 18.48 -5.01
C LYS A 639 35.90 19.69 -4.40
N LEU A 640 35.99 19.82 -3.07
CA LEU A 640 35.36 20.90 -2.31
C LEU A 640 36.33 22.07 -2.08
N PRO A 641 35.83 23.30 -1.93
CA PRO A 641 34.41 23.68 -2.09
C PRO A 641 34.00 23.72 -3.56
N LEU A 642 32.71 23.55 -3.83
CA LEU A 642 32.15 23.81 -5.16
C LEU A 642 32.13 25.33 -5.38
N THR A 643 32.60 25.78 -6.54
CA THR A 643 32.51 27.19 -6.95
C THR A 643 31.29 27.39 -7.83
N LYS A 644 30.56 28.50 -7.63
CA LYS A 644 29.46 28.93 -8.52
C LYS A 644 29.89 29.06 -9.98
#